data_AF-A0A7C0XBG0-F1
#
_entry.id   AF-A0A7C0XBG0-F1
#
_cell.length_a   1.000
_cell.length_b   1.000
_cell.length_c   1.000
_cell.angle_alpha   90.00
_cell.angle_beta   90.00
_cell.angle_gamma   90.00
#
_symmetry.space_group_name_H-M   'P 1'
#
loop_
_entity.id
_entity.type
_entity.pdbx_description
1 polymer ?
#
loop_
_entity_poly.entity_id
_entity_poly.type
_entity_poly.pdbx_seq_one_letter_code
_entity_poly.pdbx_strand_id
1 'polypeptide(L)'
;MIEAIYENLCPVCGGDLTSGEIKEKKCRKKGLPLFDPPWREDLETLEELFRKVVGSEPKPVQRAWMKRLLSGDSFSVVAPTGLGKTSFGIVASLFMSSKGRKSYVVLPTSVLVEEIGNKLTRHDSRTAIYHGRLKKSEKEKTLQRIRDGDFSILVTTAQFLARNFEMLEGKVFDFIFVDDVDSILKASGNVDRILHLLGFQRQKGKWLREGKHGILIVSTATAKKGRKAQLLRELLGIDVGSSRFLLRNVEDIYLPERNLERLSSILKSMGTGGLIFAPSEEESETIRNELGAEYRIGLATSRSRKDFERFKEGELDILVGTSHYYGVLVRGLDLPERIRYAVFYGAPSIRIALRDLENLPDGMLKLLFFALRADPILREVVNPLKEREKVLKRIAEIMENPEGQAEDFVLRKGEILFPDLRTYLQASGRTSRLTVWGLTKGASFLLEEDRMLLNAFIKRASYYDVDFRPFHDVNLEGLRMELEESRKKIKLRERKDILPVLFVVESPTKARQIARFFGQPATRVFRDEEGVGLVAYEVPTENFVLTVTASLGHITDLTTGRGIYGVEKSNGTFVPVYNSIKKCKRCGYQYTRDGKCPLCGGDPLDSRERIKLLRKLALEAEHVIVGTDPDREGEKIAWDVLMMLSPYVRTARRAEFHEVTKKAIQSALRELRELEEKTVEAQIARRVEDRWFGFRLSEILQKRFRDRNLSAGRAQTPVLGWIIERCDEHRKRVKIGTLRELGLTIENPPYEKVRVKIEKVEEKTEERTPPPPFTTDTLLEDANRFLKLSADEAMRIAQELFENGLITYHRTDSTRVSDRGIQVAREFLGDKFHRREWKGEGAHECIRPTRPIDRERLLRLVLENVIHTSTPITRKHLALYDLIFRRFMASQAESAVVRKVSYSLKLPDRELTVERIVEARGRCFELYKFLKVEKGLPIGEAEYELQIRYVPKAPLYTQSDVIRLMKEKGIGRPSTYSQILNKLFARKYIFEKNGRLIATRRGRIIYLYLRTNYSKYVSEETTRELEKVMDSIEKGERELQGVLHELYADLTLLR
;
A
#
# COMPACT_ATOMS: atom_id res chain seq x y z
N MET A 1 1.35 -1.85 -30.72
CA MET A 1 1.15 -0.51 -30.14
C MET A 1 -0.07 0.12 -30.78
N ILE A 2 -1.12 0.32 -29.98
CA ILE A 2 -2.40 0.90 -30.38
C ILE A 2 -2.19 2.35 -30.87
N GLU A 3 -2.84 2.70 -31.99
CA GLU A 3 -2.81 4.08 -32.51
C GLU A 3 -3.64 5.02 -31.63
N ALA A 4 -3.02 6.13 -31.21
CA ALA A 4 -3.69 7.16 -30.43
C ALA A 4 -2.98 8.51 -30.56
N ILE A 5 -3.74 9.58 -30.31
CA ILE A 5 -3.26 10.96 -30.28
C ILE A 5 -3.41 11.51 -28.86
N TYR A 6 -2.36 12.12 -28.34
CA TYR A 6 -2.36 12.85 -27.07
C TYR A 6 -2.29 14.35 -27.36
N GLU A 7 -3.45 15.00 -27.35
CA GLU A 7 -3.67 16.41 -27.68
C GLU A 7 -2.85 17.33 -26.76
N ASN A 8 -2.05 18.23 -27.35
CA ASN A 8 -1.25 19.24 -26.64
C ASN A 8 -0.31 18.68 -25.54
N LEU A 9 0.20 17.45 -25.71
CA LEU A 9 1.04 16.76 -24.73
C LEU A 9 2.48 16.49 -25.19
N CYS A 10 2.87 16.95 -26.38
CA CYS A 10 4.24 16.84 -26.86
C CYS A 10 5.18 17.74 -26.01
N PRO A 11 6.21 17.16 -25.37
CA PRO A 11 7.14 17.90 -24.50
C PRO A 11 8.01 18.91 -25.25
N VAL A 12 8.15 18.79 -26.58
CA VAL A 12 9.08 19.59 -27.39
C VAL A 12 8.38 20.75 -28.10
N CYS A 13 7.22 20.49 -28.71
CA CYS A 13 6.50 21.49 -29.51
C CYS A 13 5.21 21.99 -28.86
N GLY A 14 4.75 21.36 -27.77
CA GLY A 14 3.49 21.69 -27.10
C GLY A 14 2.23 21.29 -27.86
N GLY A 15 2.36 20.74 -29.06
CA GLY A 15 1.23 20.22 -29.86
C GLY A 15 0.92 18.76 -29.57
N ASP A 16 0.24 18.12 -30.51
CA ASP A 16 -0.13 16.71 -30.43
C ASP A 16 1.09 15.80 -30.32
N LEU A 17 0.94 14.74 -29.54
CA LEU A 17 1.90 13.65 -29.41
C LEU A 17 1.23 12.35 -29.85
N THR A 18 1.72 11.76 -30.94
CA THR A 18 1.18 10.52 -31.49
C THR A 18 1.88 9.28 -30.93
N SER A 19 1.21 8.12 -30.94
CA SER A 19 1.86 6.84 -30.59
C SER A 19 3.08 6.54 -31.47
N GLY A 20 3.05 6.94 -32.75
CA GLY A 20 4.20 6.87 -33.66
C GLY A 20 5.41 7.69 -33.18
N GLU A 21 5.21 8.95 -32.79
CA GLU A 21 6.26 9.80 -32.22
C GLU A 21 6.82 9.23 -30.90
N ILE A 22 5.96 8.66 -30.06
CA ILE A 22 6.36 7.99 -28.80
C ILE A 22 7.27 6.80 -29.11
N LYS A 23 6.90 5.95 -30.07
CA LYS A 23 7.68 4.79 -30.50
C LYS A 23 9.03 5.20 -31.11
N GLU A 24 9.04 6.24 -31.94
CA GLU A 24 10.25 6.81 -32.56
C GLU A 24 11.10 7.62 -31.58
N LYS A 25 10.58 7.91 -30.37
CA LYS A 25 11.17 8.80 -29.36
C LYS A 25 11.52 10.18 -29.90
N LYS A 26 10.81 10.64 -30.93
CA LYS A 26 11.12 11.87 -31.68
C LYS A 26 9.86 12.68 -31.95
N CYS A 27 9.94 13.99 -31.74
CA CYS A 27 8.91 14.92 -32.18
C CYS A 27 9.03 15.11 -33.70
N ARG A 28 8.00 14.75 -34.45
CA ARG A 28 7.97 14.89 -35.92
C ARG A 28 7.98 16.35 -36.34
N LYS A 29 7.23 17.22 -35.64
CA LYS A 29 7.13 18.65 -35.97
C LYS A 29 8.46 19.40 -35.90
N LYS A 30 9.31 19.11 -34.92
CA LYS A 30 10.61 19.78 -34.72
C LYS A 30 11.81 18.94 -35.13
N GLY A 31 11.63 17.65 -35.41
CA GLY A 31 12.72 16.74 -35.72
C GLY A 31 13.67 16.48 -34.53
N LEU A 32 13.28 16.83 -33.31
CA LEU A 32 14.09 16.68 -32.09
C LEU A 32 13.64 15.47 -31.26
N PRO A 33 14.54 14.84 -30.48
CA PRO A 33 14.15 13.82 -29.52
C PRO A 33 13.05 14.31 -28.57
N LEU A 34 12.11 13.43 -28.19
CA LEU A 34 11.10 13.74 -27.14
C LEU A 34 11.74 13.98 -25.77
N PHE A 35 13.01 13.59 -25.65
CA PHE A 35 13.88 13.86 -24.52
C PHE A 35 15.18 14.51 -25.01
N ASP A 36 15.34 15.78 -24.69
CA ASP A 36 16.62 16.47 -24.84
C ASP A 36 16.77 17.48 -23.68
N PRO A 37 17.39 17.06 -22.56
CA PRO A 37 17.50 17.93 -21.40
C PRO A 37 18.55 19.00 -21.66
N PRO A 38 18.36 20.24 -21.16
CA PRO A 38 19.34 21.31 -21.35
C PRO A 38 20.71 21.01 -20.74
N TRP A 39 20.79 20.02 -19.85
CA TRP A 39 22.01 19.63 -19.15
C TRP A 39 22.70 18.39 -19.74
N ARG A 40 22.34 17.93 -20.94
CA ARG A 40 22.91 16.72 -21.55
C ARG A 40 24.44 16.76 -21.67
N GLU A 41 24.97 17.85 -22.22
CA GLU A 41 26.42 18.04 -22.39
C GLU A 41 27.14 18.16 -21.03
N ASP A 42 26.48 18.81 -20.06
CA ASP A 42 26.98 18.91 -18.69
C ASP A 42 27.02 17.54 -18.00
N LEU A 43 26.11 16.61 -18.33
CA LEU A 43 26.16 15.24 -17.83
C LEU A 43 27.38 14.49 -18.35
N GLU A 44 27.66 14.57 -19.66
CA GLU A 44 28.84 13.94 -20.27
C GLU A 44 30.13 14.47 -19.62
N THR A 45 30.21 15.80 -19.45
CA THR A 45 31.32 16.46 -18.76
C THR A 45 31.46 15.97 -17.31
N LEU A 46 30.35 15.84 -16.58
CA LEU A 46 30.33 15.38 -15.20
C LEU A 46 30.73 13.89 -15.07
N GLU A 47 30.33 13.05 -16.01
CA GLU A 47 30.73 11.64 -16.08
C GLU A 47 32.24 11.50 -16.39
N GLU A 48 32.78 12.32 -17.30
CA GLU A 48 34.22 12.37 -17.56
C GLU A 48 35.02 12.83 -16.34
N LEU A 49 34.57 13.89 -15.67
CA LEU A 49 35.19 14.34 -14.43
C LEU A 49 35.15 13.24 -13.36
N PHE A 50 34.03 12.51 -13.26
CA PHE A 50 33.90 11.38 -12.35
C PHE A 50 34.94 10.29 -12.65
N ARG A 51 35.11 9.90 -13.92
CA ARG A 51 36.12 8.92 -14.35
C ARG A 51 37.53 9.37 -14.00
N LYS A 52 37.85 10.65 -14.22
CA LYS A 52 39.17 11.23 -13.91
C LYS A 52 39.47 11.24 -12.40
N VAL A 53 38.50 11.58 -11.55
CA VAL A 53 38.69 11.76 -10.10
C VAL A 53 38.56 10.45 -9.32
N VAL A 54 37.67 9.56 -9.77
CA VAL A 54 37.35 8.30 -9.08
C VAL A 54 38.08 7.11 -9.69
N GLY A 55 38.46 7.17 -10.97
CA GLY A 55 39.16 6.09 -11.68
C GLY A 55 38.23 4.97 -12.18
N SER A 56 36.91 5.20 -12.21
CA SER A 56 35.93 4.24 -12.73
C SER A 56 34.67 4.93 -13.26
N GLU A 57 33.92 4.24 -14.09
CA GLU A 57 32.61 4.69 -14.58
C GLU A 57 31.62 4.93 -13.42
N PRO A 58 30.79 5.99 -13.48
CA PRO A 58 29.72 6.19 -12.51
C PRO A 58 28.69 5.07 -12.63
N LYS A 59 28.25 4.56 -11.48
CA LYS A 59 27.18 3.55 -11.40
C LYS A 59 25.82 4.14 -11.84
N PRO A 60 24.85 3.32 -12.28
CA PRO A 60 23.53 3.81 -12.68
C PRO A 60 22.84 4.73 -11.66
N VAL A 61 22.88 4.39 -10.37
CA VAL A 61 22.34 5.26 -9.30
C VAL A 61 23.12 6.56 -9.15
N GLN A 62 24.45 6.55 -9.35
CA GLN A 62 25.25 7.77 -9.33
C GLN A 62 24.91 8.67 -10.51
N ARG A 63 24.67 8.10 -11.71
CA ARG A 63 24.15 8.84 -12.86
C ARG A 63 22.79 9.46 -12.55
N ALA A 64 21.90 8.76 -11.85
CA ALA A 64 20.64 9.35 -11.39
C ALA A 64 20.86 10.56 -10.48
N TRP A 65 21.83 10.51 -9.56
CA TRP A 65 22.21 11.66 -8.72
C TRP A 65 22.81 12.82 -9.52
N MET A 66 23.63 12.52 -10.53
CA MET A 66 24.16 13.52 -11.47
C MET A 66 23.03 14.26 -12.19
N LYS A 67 22.05 13.52 -12.74
CA LYS A 67 20.86 14.11 -13.39
C LYS A 67 20.05 14.99 -12.44
N ARG A 68 19.93 14.62 -11.17
CA ARG A 68 19.27 15.44 -10.13
C ARG A 68 20.04 16.73 -9.84
N LEU A 69 21.36 16.63 -9.66
CA LEU A 69 22.24 17.80 -9.46
C LEU A 69 22.09 18.79 -10.61
N LEU A 70 22.16 18.28 -11.86
CA LEU A 70 22.03 19.10 -13.06
C LEU A 70 20.64 19.68 -13.27
N SER A 71 19.61 19.00 -12.77
CA SER A 71 18.23 19.52 -12.73
C SER A 71 18.00 20.57 -11.65
N GLY A 72 18.99 20.84 -10.79
CA GLY A 72 18.88 21.81 -9.69
C GLY A 72 18.15 21.28 -8.46
N ASP A 73 17.97 19.96 -8.35
CA ASP A 73 17.18 19.36 -7.26
C ASP A 73 18.04 19.14 -6.02
N SER A 74 17.52 19.55 -4.86
CA SER A 74 18.00 19.04 -3.57
C SER A 74 17.45 17.64 -3.34
N PHE A 75 18.23 16.74 -2.73
CA PHE A 75 17.78 15.38 -2.41
C PHE A 75 18.58 14.71 -1.30
N SER A 76 18.01 13.67 -0.71
CA SER A 76 18.71 12.77 0.19
C SER A 76 19.26 11.56 -0.58
N VAL A 77 20.51 11.18 -0.28
CA VAL A 77 21.21 10.09 -0.97
C VAL A 77 20.74 8.73 -0.45
N VAL A 78 19.65 8.22 -1.04
CA VAL A 78 19.10 6.90 -0.76
C VAL A 78 19.87 5.84 -1.52
N ALA A 79 20.76 5.14 -0.81
CA ALA A 79 21.47 3.99 -1.34
C ALA A 79 22.08 3.14 -0.22
N PRO A 80 22.39 1.87 -0.51
CA PRO A 80 23.21 1.03 0.36
C PRO A 80 24.58 1.64 0.66
N THR A 81 25.22 1.14 1.72
CA THR A 81 26.59 1.51 2.06
C THR A 81 27.56 1.03 0.98
N GLY A 82 28.59 1.84 0.70
CA GLY A 82 29.62 1.52 -0.29
C GLY A 82 29.32 1.94 -1.74
N LEU A 83 28.19 2.60 -2.03
CA LEU A 83 27.86 3.08 -3.39
C LEU A 83 28.66 4.33 -3.82
N GLY A 84 29.57 4.85 -2.97
CA GLY A 84 30.39 6.02 -3.28
C GLY A 84 29.66 7.35 -3.13
N LYS A 85 28.89 7.53 -2.04
CA LYS A 85 28.17 8.78 -1.73
C LYS A 85 29.13 9.97 -1.60
N THR A 86 30.19 9.78 -0.82
CA THR A 86 31.25 10.77 -0.61
C THR A 86 32.02 11.05 -1.90
N SER A 87 32.33 10.02 -2.70
CA SER A 87 32.96 10.19 -4.02
C SER A 87 32.12 11.06 -4.95
N PHE A 88 30.79 10.83 -4.98
CA PHE A 88 29.88 11.69 -5.74
C PHE A 88 29.86 13.13 -5.22
N GLY A 89 29.81 13.35 -3.89
CA GLY A 89 29.87 14.69 -3.29
C GLY A 89 31.14 15.47 -3.65
N ILE A 90 32.29 14.78 -3.69
CA ILE A 90 33.59 15.36 -4.13
C ILE A 90 33.50 15.79 -5.59
N VAL A 91 33.08 14.89 -6.49
CA VAL A 91 32.99 15.17 -7.92
C VAL A 91 31.98 16.28 -8.21
N ALA A 92 30.83 16.27 -7.55
CA ALA A 92 29.83 17.32 -7.65
C ALA A 92 30.38 18.69 -7.22
N SER A 93 31.14 18.74 -6.13
CA SER A 93 31.77 20.00 -5.66
C SER A 93 32.79 20.54 -6.67
N LEU A 94 33.61 19.67 -7.25
CA LEU A 94 34.58 20.03 -8.29
C LEU A 94 33.90 20.50 -9.57
N PHE A 95 32.80 19.85 -9.97
CA PHE A 95 32.01 20.26 -11.13
C PHE A 95 31.36 21.64 -10.91
N MET A 96 30.81 21.90 -9.72
CA MET A 96 30.26 23.21 -9.40
C MET A 96 31.36 24.29 -9.44
N SER A 97 32.54 23.99 -8.87
CA SER A 97 33.70 24.88 -8.92
C SER A 97 34.16 25.17 -10.36
N SER A 98 34.20 24.17 -11.24
CA SER A 98 34.60 24.38 -12.65
C SER A 98 33.61 25.25 -13.43
N LYS A 99 32.37 25.39 -12.96
CA LYS A 99 31.37 26.32 -13.47
C LYS A 99 31.36 27.67 -12.73
N GLY A 100 32.36 27.95 -11.89
CA GLY A 100 32.49 29.17 -11.11
C GLY A 100 31.53 29.28 -9.92
N ARG A 101 30.90 28.17 -9.50
CA ARG A 101 29.92 28.13 -8.42
C ARG A 101 30.56 27.70 -7.10
N LYS A 102 30.07 28.25 -5.98
CA LYS A 102 30.63 27.98 -4.64
C LYS A 102 30.01 26.73 -4.01
N SER A 103 30.86 25.87 -3.46
CA SER A 103 30.46 24.62 -2.79
C SER A 103 30.83 24.61 -1.30
N TYR A 104 29.98 24.00 -0.48
CA TYR A 104 30.26 23.73 0.93
C TYR A 104 30.13 22.25 1.26
N VAL A 105 31.19 21.65 1.77
CA VAL A 105 31.28 20.24 2.16
C VAL A 105 31.35 20.14 3.69
N VAL A 106 30.34 19.51 4.28
CA VAL A 106 30.22 19.33 5.73
C VAL A 106 30.41 17.85 6.07
N LEU A 107 31.42 17.58 6.91
CA LEU A 107 31.85 16.23 7.27
C LEU A 107 31.74 16.01 8.79
N PRO A 108 31.57 14.76 9.27
CA PRO A 108 31.33 14.52 10.69
C PRO A 108 32.58 14.64 11.56
N THR A 109 33.79 14.37 11.02
CA THR A 109 35.03 14.32 11.79
C THR A 109 36.15 15.14 11.16
N SER A 110 37.06 15.64 12.00
CA SER A 110 38.26 16.36 11.55
C SER A 110 39.16 15.53 10.63
N VAL A 111 39.19 14.20 10.80
CA VAL A 111 39.96 13.28 9.96
C VAL A 111 39.41 13.26 8.54
N LEU A 112 38.09 13.12 8.40
CA LEU A 112 37.45 13.12 7.09
C LEU A 112 37.59 14.48 6.40
N VAL A 113 37.53 15.58 7.15
CA VAL A 113 37.78 16.93 6.61
C VAL A 113 39.16 17.03 6.00
N GLU A 114 40.18 16.54 6.70
CA GLU A 114 41.56 16.55 6.23
C GLU A 114 41.73 15.66 4.99
N GLU A 115 41.24 14.41 5.04
CA GLU A 115 41.36 13.45 3.93
C GLU A 115 40.65 13.94 2.65
N ILE A 116 39.37 14.31 2.77
CA ILE A 116 38.54 14.73 1.65
C ILE A 116 38.96 16.12 1.17
N GLY A 117 39.30 17.02 2.10
CA GLY A 117 39.81 18.34 1.78
C GLY A 117 41.10 18.26 0.96
N ASN A 118 42.07 17.46 1.39
CA ASN A 118 43.32 17.26 0.65
C ASN A 118 43.07 16.69 -0.76
N LYS A 119 42.11 15.77 -0.90
CA LYS A 119 41.72 15.24 -2.21
C LYS A 119 41.11 16.31 -3.11
N LEU A 120 40.28 17.20 -2.57
CA LEU A 120 39.71 18.33 -3.32
C LEU A 120 40.79 19.34 -3.73
N THR A 121 41.72 19.68 -2.83
CA THR A 121 42.81 20.63 -3.10
C THR A 121 43.72 20.20 -4.25
N ARG A 122 43.89 18.88 -4.48
CA ARG A 122 44.66 18.35 -5.62
C ARG A 122 44.04 18.69 -6.98
N HIS A 123 42.73 18.93 -7.01
CA HIS A 123 41.99 19.25 -8.24
C HIS A 123 41.55 20.72 -8.28
N ASP A 124 41.45 21.39 -7.12
CA ASP A 124 41.07 22.80 -7.00
C ASP A 124 41.87 23.48 -5.88
N SER A 125 42.89 24.26 -6.27
CA SER A 125 43.78 24.98 -5.35
C SER A 125 43.08 26.07 -4.51
N ARG A 126 41.86 26.47 -4.89
CA ARG A 126 41.03 27.41 -4.12
C ARG A 126 40.17 26.74 -3.05
N THR A 127 40.38 25.45 -2.77
CA THR A 127 39.72 24.75 -1.66
C THR A 127 40.21 25.27 -0.31
N ALA A 128 39.29 25.66 0.58
CA ALA A 128 39.57 26.03 1.97
C ALA A 128 39.15 24.89 2.91
N ILE A 129 40.08 24.43 3.76
CA ILE A 129 39.88 23.30 4.66
C ILE A 129 40.05 23.76 6.11
N TYR A 130 39.04 23.57 6.96
CA TYR A 130 39.15 23.89 8.38
C TYR A 130 38.78 22.69 9.26
N HIS A 131 39.71 22.29 10.13
CA HIS A 131 39.48 21.28 11.17
C HIS A 131 40.26 21.61 12.44
N GLY A 132 39.84 20.99 13.56
CA GLY A 132 40.38 21.31 14.89
C GLY A 132 41.87 21.02 15.08
N ARG A 133 42.49 20.21 14.21
CA ARG A 133 43.90 19.78 14.31
C ARG A 133 44.90 20.71 13.63
N LEU A 134 44.43 21.72 12.88
CA LEU A 134 45.31 22.70 12.23
C LEU A 134 46.16 23.47 13.25
N LYS A 135 47.38 23.85 12.85
CA LYS A 135 48.27 24.71 13.64
C LYS A 135 47.64 26.11 13.79
N LYS A 136 48.00 26.84 14.85
CA LYS A 136 47.38 28.15 15.17
C LYS A 136 47.49 29.16 14.02
N SER A 137 48.67 29.26 13.39
CA SER A 137 48.93 30.14 12.25
C SER A 137 48.13 29.76 10.99
N GLU A 138 47.96 28.46 10.72
CA GLU A 138 47.14 27.96 9.60
C GLU A 138 45.66 28.21 9.85
N LYS A 139 45.18 28.06 11.09
CA LYS A 139 43.80 28.38 11.47
C LYS A 139 43.46 29.84 11.19
N GLU A 140 44.30 30.77 11.66
CA GLU A 140 44.08 32.20 11.46
C GLU A 140 44.05 32.57 9.96
N LYS A 141 45.01 32.08 9.17
CA LYS A 141 45.03 32.28 7.71
C LYS A 141 43.78 31.72 7.02
N THR A 142 43.38 30.50 7.35
CA THR A 142 42.19 29.87 6.75
C THR A 142 40.91 30.59 7.16
N LEU A 143 40.77 30.98 8.43
CA LEU A 143 39.61 31.75 8.90
C LEU A 143 39.49 33.10 8.18
N GLN A 144 40.61 33.78 7.93
CA GLN A 144 40.62 35.02 7.17
C GLN A 144 40.18 34.79 5.72
N ARG A 145 40.72 33.77 5.02
CA ARG A 145 40.27 33.39 3.68
C ARG A 145 38.77 33.08 3.63
N ILE A 146 38.24 32.40 4.65
CA ILE A 146 36.81 32.10 4.76
C ILE A 146 35.99 33.38 4.92
N ARG A 147 36.44 34.31 5.76
CA ARG A 147 35.77 35.61 5.99
C ARG A 147 35.71 36.44 4.70
N ASP A 148 36.83 36.52 3.99
CA ASP A 148 36.98 37.26 2.74
C ASP A 148 36.24 36.57 1.56
N GLY A 149 35.85 35.31 1.75
CA GLY A 149 35.15 34.53 0.73
C GLY A 149 36.05 34.04 -0.41
N ASP A 150 37.38 34.06 -0.20
CA ASP A 150 38.41 33.63 -1.13
C ASP A 150 38.58 32.10 -1.14
N PHE A 151 37.54 31.44 -1.63
CA PHE A 151 37.52 30.01 -1.90
C PHE A 151 36.46 29.68 -2.96
N SER A 152 36.62 28.54 -3.61
CA SER A 152 35.62 27.91 -4.48
C SER A 152 34.86 26.81 -3.73
N ILE A 153 35.59 26.05 -2.91
CA ILE A 153 35.07 24.94 -2.11
C ILE A 153 35.49 25.13 -0.66
N LEU A 154 34.53 25.09 0.25
CA LEU A 154 34.77 25.10 1.70
C LEU A 154 34.57 23.69 2.26
N VAL A 155 35.50 23.19 3.08
CA VAL A 155 35.43 21.85 3.70
C VAL A 155 35.62 21.95 5.20
N THR A 156 34.60 21.59 5.98
CA THR A 156 34.62 21.76 7.45
C THR A 156 33.82 20.69 8.18
N THR A 157 33.89 20.69 9.52
CA THR A 157 32.99 19.89 10.35
C THR A 157 31.66 20.57 10.63
N ALA A 158 30.61 19.81 10.96
CA ALA A 158 29.34 20.38 11.43
C ALA A 158 29.48 21.26 12.70
N GLN A 159 30.52 21.01 13.51
CA GLN A 159 30.85 21.84 14.67
C GLN A 159 31.39 23.22 14.27
N PHE A 160 32.13 23.31 13.16
CA PHE A 160 32.59 24.59 12.63
C PHE A 160 31.39 25.47 12.26
N LEU A 161 30.43 24.91 11.51
CA LEU A 161 29.19 25.60 11.14
C LEU A 161 28.43 26.12 12.36
N ALA A 162 28.38 25.32 13.44
CA ALA A 162 27.66 25.70 14.64
C ALA A 162 28.32 26.87 15.40
N ARG A 163 29.66 26.94 15.41
CA ARG A 163 30.44 27.92 16.19
C ARG A 163 30.81 29.19 15.43
N ASN A 164 30.96 29.11 14.11
CA ASN A 164 31.55 30.18 13.29
C ASN A 164 30.58 30.67 12.21
N PHE A 165 29.26 30.50 12.43
CA PHE A 165 28.25 30.86 11.44
C PHE A 165 28.29 32.33 11.02
N GLU A 166 28.58 33.24 11.97
CA GLU A 166 28.70 34.69 11.70
C GLU A 166 29.69 35.00 10.57
N MET A 167 30.75 34.19 10.41
CA MET A 167 31.73 34.39 9.32
C MET A 167 31.19 33.98 7.95
N LEU A 168 30.18 33.12 7.92
CA LEU A 168 29.49 32.65 6.73
C LEU A 168 28.21 33.43 6.46
N GLU A 169 27.78 34.27 7.40
CA GLU A 169 26.58 35.08 7.25
C GLU A 169 26.71 36.04 6.06
N GLY A 170 25.62 36.17 5.28
CA GLY A 170 25.61 36.92 4.02
C GLY A 170 26.24 36.19 2.82
N LYS A 171 26.91 35.04 3.02
CA LYS A 171 27.41 34.22 1.90
C LYS A 171 26.34 33.22 1.45
N VAL A 172 26.19 33.07 0.14
CA VAL A 172 25.31 32.07 -0.48
C VAL A 172 26.16 31.04 -1.22
N PHE A 173 25.82 29.77 -1.04
CA PHE A 173 26.44 28.64 -1.69
C PHE A 173 25.48 28.04 -2.72
N ASP A 174 26.00 27.76 -3.91
CA ASP A 174 25.25 27.09 -4.97
C ASP A 174 25.08 25.59 -4.70
N PHE A 175 25.99 25.01 -3.92
CA PHE A 175 25.99 23.59 -3.58
C PHE A 175 26.44 23.36 -2.15
N ILE A 176 25.68 22.56 -1.40
CA ILE A 176 26.06 22.09 -0.07
C ILE A 176 25.93 20.56 -0.04
N PHE A 177 27.03 19.89 0.28
CA PHE A 177 27.08 18.44 0.51
C PHE A 177 27.28 18.14 1.98
N VAL A 178 26.41 17.29 2.55
CA VAL A 178 26.47 16.85 3.93
C VAL A 178 26.60 15.33 3.98
N ASP A 179 27.77 14.85 4.36
CA ASP A 179 28.09 13.41 4.34
C ASP A 179 27.39 12.64 5.47
N ASP A 180 27.20 13.27 6.63
CA ASP A 180 26.41 12.72 7.74
C ASP A 180 25.38 13.73 8.23
N VAL A 181 24.11 13.48 7.92
CA VAL A 181 23.03 14.40 8.28
C VAL A 181 22.70 14.40 9.78
N ASP A 182 23.02 13.33 10.51
CA ASP A 182 22.77 13.29 11.95
C ASP A 182 23.64 14.32 12.68
N SER A 183 24.85 14.59 12.16
CA SER A 183 25.73 15.65 12.65
C SER A 183 25.08 17.04 12.60
N ILE A 184 24.17 17.25 11.64
CA ILE A 184 23.44 18.50 11.46
C ILE A 184 22.15 18.52 12.28
N LEU A 185 21.41 17.40 12.30
CA LEU A 185 20.13 17.30 13.00
C LEU A 185 20.27 17.35 14.54
N LYS A 186 21.42 16.95 15.09
CA LYS A 186 21.70 17.03 16.54
C LYS A 186 21.65 18.47 17.08
N ALA A 187 22.12 19.45 16.32
CA ALA A 187 22.09 20.86 16.67
C ALA A 187 21.01 21.56 15.84
N SER A 188 19.83 21.75 16.42
CA SER A 188 18.62 22.24 15.73
C SER A 188 18.82 23.55 14.95
N GLY A 189 19.76 24.42 15.37
CA GLY A 189 20.12 25.65 14.67
C GLY A 189 20.88 25.44 13.35
N ASN A 190 21.56 24.31 13.14
CA ASN A 190 22.33 24.07 11.91
C ASN A 190 21.46 23.93 10.66
N VAL A 191 20.22 23.46 10.82
CA VAL A 191 19.25 23.42 9.70
C VAL A 191 18.94 24.84 9.23
N ASP A 192 18.66 25.75 10.17
CA ASP A 192 18.37 27.15 9.87
C ASP A 192 19.59 27.83 9.21
N ARG A 193 20.79 27.57 9.73
CA ARG A 193 22.05 28.04 9.14
C ARG A 193 22.24 27.58 7.71
N ILE A 194 22.02 26.30 7.42
CA ILE A 194 22.10 25.78 6.05
C ILE A 194 21.08 26.46 5.13
N LEU A 195 19.85 26.65 5.59
CA LEU A 195 18.83 27.34 4.80
C LEU A 195 19.28 28.77 4.45
N HIS A 196 19.87 29.50 5.39
CA HIS A 196 20.48 30.81 5.12
C HIS A 196 21.59 30.74 4.07
N LEU A 197 22.50 29.77 4.19
CA LEU A 197 23.58 29.56 3.22
C LEU A 197 23.08 29.13 1.83
N LEU A 198 21.86 28.61 1.71
CA LEU A 198 21.21 28.29 0.44
C LEU A 198 20.43 29.48 -0.14
N GLY A 199 20.39 30.62 0.56
CA GLY A 199 19.72 31.85 0.12
C GLY A 199 18.31 32.05 0.68
N PHE A 200 17.88 31.28 1.68
CA PHE A 200 16.61 31.53 2.37
C PHE A 200 16.78 32.58 3.47
N GLN A 201 15.79 33.45 3.63
CA GLN A 201 15.76 34.46 4.68
C GLN A 201 14.49 34.32 5.51
N ARG A 202 14.58 34.76 6.77
CA ARG A 202 13.45 34.69 7.71
C ARG A 202 12.86 36.07 7.89
N GLN A 203 11.64 36.29 7.41
CA GLN A 203 10.91 37.55 7.56
C GLN A 203 9.55 37.30 8.21
N LYS A 204 9.22 38.04 9.27
CA LYS A 204 7.96 37.90 10.03
C LYS A 204 7.63 36.45 10.43
N GLY A 205 8.65 35.68 10.79
CA GLY A 205 8.51 34.27 11.20
C GLY A 205 8.37 33.26 10.06
N LYS A 206 8.26 33.69 8.80
CA LYS A 206 8.20 32.84 7.61
C LYS A 206 9.54 32.79 6.88
N TRP A 207 9.84 31.65 6.27
CA TRP A 207 10.96 31.51 5.36
C TRP A 207 10.54 32.00 3.98
N LEU A 208 11.29 32.96 3.44
CA LEU A 208 11.14 33.53 2.11
C LEU A 208 12.43 33.34 1.33
N ARG A 209 12.35 33.42 0.01
CA ARG A 209 13.51 33.50 -0.88
C ARG A 209 13.26 34.49 -1.99
N GLU A 210 14.32 35.12 -2.47
CA GLU A 210 14.37 35.85 -3.73
C GLU A 210 15.27 35.06 -4.68
N GLY A 211 14.76 34.64 -5.85
CA GLY A 211 15.54 33.91 -6.87
C GLY A 211 15.75 32.41 -6.63
N LYS A 212 16.75 31.84 -7.33
CA LYS A 212 17.11 30.41 -7.24
C LYS A 212 17.91 30.16 -5.95
N HIS A 213 17.61 29.04 -5.27
CA HIS A 213 18.37 28.62 -4.09
C HIS A 213 19.50 27.67 -4.49
N GLY A 214 20.50 27.53 -3.63
CA GLY A 214 21.53 26.49 -3.77
C GLY A 214 20.96 25.08 -3.67
N ILE A 215 21.76 24.09 -4.05
CA ILE A 215 21.40 22.67 -4.01
C ILE A 215 21.92 22.06 -2.71
N LEU A 216 21.04 21.40 -1.95
CA LEU A 216 21.43 20.62 -0.77
C LEU A 216 21.37 19.13 -1.06
N ILE A 217 22.50 18.45 -0.88
CA ILE A 217 22.58 16.99 -0.90
C ILE A 217 22.99 16.50 0.48
N VAL A 218 22.18 15.62 1.06
CA VAL A 218 22.43 15.05 2.38
C VAL A 218 22.42 13.52 2.34
N SER A 219 23.23 12.88 3.16
CA SER A 219 23.04 11.46 3.45
C SER A 219 21.75 11.20 4.22
N THR A 220 21.29 9.95 4.21
CA THR A 220 20.12 9.49 4.99
C THR A 220 20.39 9.49 6.49
N ALA A 221 19.43 9.93 7.30
CA ALA A 221 19.55 9.97 8.76
C ALA A 221 19.52 8.57 9.40
N THR A 222 20.32 8.34 10.45
CA THR A 222 20.27 7.12 11.29
C THR A 222 19.42 7.32 12.56
N ALA A 223 19.22 8.57 12.99
CA ALA A 223 18.51 8.94 14.21
C ALA A 223 17.06 9.43 13.97
N LYS A 224 16.28 9.54 15.07
CA LYS A 224 14.89 10.01 15.03
C LYS A 224 14.83 11.49 14.59
N LYS A 225 13.87 11.80 13.70
CA LYS A 225 13.68 13.13 13.13
C LYS A 225 12.99 14.06 14.11
N GLY A 226 13.53 15.26 14.31
CA GLY A 226 12.86 16.37 15.00
C GLY A 226 12.04 17.23 14.06
N ARG A 227 11.24 18.17 14.62
CA ARG A 227 10.38 19.09 13.84
C ARG A 227 11.15 19.92 12.80
N LYS A 228 12.43 20.23 13.04
CA LYS A 228 13.27 21.00 12.10
C LYS A 228 13.58 20.28 10.78
N ALA A 229 13.59 18.95 10.76
CA ALA A 229 13.72 18.19 9.51
C ALA A 229 12.54 18.42 8.55
N GLN A 230 11.38 18.81 9.09
CA GLN A 230 10.20 19.16 8.29
C GLN A 230 10.43 20.42 7.45
N LEU A 231 11.27 21.36 7.89
CA LEU A 231 11.59 22.58 7.13
C LEU A 231 12.28 22.24 5.81
N LEU A 232 13.17 21.24 5.78
CA LEU A 232 13.80 20.78 4.54
C LEU A 232 12.76 20.23 3.56
N ARG A 233 11.71 19.57 4.06
CA ARG A 233 10.62 19.08 3.21
C ARG A 233 9.74 20.22 2.69
N GLU A 234 9.48 21.20 3.54
CA GLU A 234 8.64 22.34 3.18
C GLU A 234 9.31 23.24 2.14
N LEU A 235 10.59 23.55 2.33
CA LEU A 235 11.34 24.54 1.54
C LEU A 235 12.11 23.94 0.37
N LEU A 236 12.68 22.75 0.53
CA LEU A 236 13.51 22.10 -0.48
C LEU A 236 12.85 20.85 -1.10
N GLY A 237 11.68 20.44 -0.61
CA GLY A 237 10.98 19.26 -1.11
C GLY A 237 11.61 17.93 -0.69
N ILE A 238 12.52 17.91 0.28
CA ILE A 238 13.25 16.69 0.68
C ILE A 238 12.93 16.26 2.10
N ASP A 239 12.76 14.96 2.32
CA ASP A 239 12.80 14.35 3.64
C ASP A 239 14.07 13.52 3.79
N VAL A 240 14.73 13.67 4.94
CA VAL A 240 16.04 13.13 5.26
C VAL A 240 16.12 11.60 5.35
N GLY A 241 15.04 10.89 4.99
CA GLY A 241 14.95 9.42 5.00
C GLY A 241 15.30 8.77 6.33
N SER A 242 15.38 7.45 6.36
CA SER A 242 16.05 6.70 7.42
C SER A 242 16.97 5.69 6.75
N SER A 243 18.17 5.52 7.27
CA SER A 243 19.12 4.48 6.82
C SER A 243 18.78 3.08 7.38
N ARG A 244 17.75 2.97 8.23
CA ARG A 244 17.29 1.69 8.77
C ARG A 244 16.41 0.99 7.74
N PHE A 245 17.04 0.26 6.84
CA PHE A 245 16.35 -0.63 5.91
C PHE A 245 15.92 -1.90 6.66
N LEU A 246 14.68 -2.34 6.45
CA LEU A 246 14.09 -3.53 7.10
C LEU A 246 14.33 -4.81 6.27
N LEU A 247 15.27 -4.77 5.33
CA LEU A 247 15.65 -5.90 4.50
C LEU A 247 16.49 -6.86 5.32
N ARG A 248 16.08 -8.13 5.35
CA ARG A 248 16.76 -9.23 6.02
C ARG A 248 16.74 -10.44 5.10
N ASN A 249 17.90 -11.05 4.90
CA ASN A 249 18.06 -12.40 4.40
C ASN A 249 18.69 -13.23 5.52
N VAL A 250 17.88 -13.54 6.53
CA VAL A 250 18.31 -14.22 7.75
C VAL A 250 17.55 -15.54 7.84
N GLU A 251 18.27 -16.63 8.09
CA GLU A 251 17.66 -17.89 8.49
C GLU A 251 17.35 -17.82 10.00
N ASP A 252 16.08 -17.77 10.36
CA ASP A 252 15.63 -17.71 11.76
C ASP A 252 15.33 -19.12 12.27
N ILE A 253 16.08 -19.55 13.29
CA ILE A 253 16.12 -20.93 13.79
C ILE A 253 15.80 -20.92 15.27
N TYR A 254 15.01 -21.87 15.74
CA TYR A 254 14.69 -21.99 17.18
C TYR A 254 15.07 -23.35 17.77
N LEU A 255 15.40 -23.32 19.06
CA LEU A 255 15.69 -24.47 19.90
C LEU A 255 14.88 -24.36 21.19
N PRO A 256 14.10 -25.38 21.57
CA PRO A 256 13.34 -25.42 22.82
C PRO A 256 14.22 -25.76 24.05
N GLU A 257 15.52 -25.41 24.00
CA GLU A 257 16.51 -25.71 25.01
C GLU A 257 17.40 -24.47 25.21
N ARG A 258 17.70 -24.12 26.46
CA ARG A 258 18.58 -23.00 26.81
C ARG A 258 19.65 -23.45 27.81
N ASN A 259 20.77 -23.93 27.28
CA ASN A 259 21.93 -24.33 28.08
C ASN A 259 23.25 -24.04 27.32
N LEU A 260 24.36 -24.02 28.05
CA LEU A 260 25.67 -23.66 27.50
C LEU A 260 26.25 -24.73 26.57
N GLU A 261 25.89 -26.00 26.73
CA GLU A 261 26.31 -27.09 25.84
C GLU A 261 25.76 -26.90 24.42
N ARG A 262 24.46 -26.61 24.31
CA ARG A 262 23.81 -26.28 23.04
C ARG A 262 24.36 -25.00 22.42
N LEU A 263 24.60 -23.99 23.24
CA LEU A 263 25.26 -22.76 22.79
C LEU A 263 26.64 -23.10 22.19
N SER A 264 27.48 -23.86 22.90
CA SER A 264 28.80 -24.29 22.42
C SER A 264 28.71 -25.08 21.10
N SER A 265 27.74 -26.00 20.98
CA SER A 265 27.51 -26.75 19.72
C SER A 265 27.22 -25.85 18.51
N ILE A 266 26.41 -24.80 18.70
CA ILE A 266 26.14 -23.80 17.65
C ILE A 266 27.41 -23.02 17.31
N LEU A 267 28.15 -22.55 18.32
CA LEU A 267 29.39 -21.78 18.11
C LEU A 267 30.43 -22.59 17.35
N LYS A 268 30.63 -23.86 17.72
CA LYS A 268 31.53 -24.80 17.03
C LYS A 268 31.12 -25.02 15.58
N SER A 269 29.83 -25.20 15.33
CA SER A 269 29.32 -25.45 13.98
C SER A 269 29.43 -24.22 13.09
N MET A 270 29.07 -23.03 13.60
CA MET A 270 29.00 -21.79 12.83
C MET A 270 30.35 -21.04 12.72
N GLY A 271 31.29 -21.30 13.63
CA GLY A 271 32.61 -20.69 13.64
C GLY A 271 32.60 -19.22 14.08
N THR A 272 33.39 -18.37 13.43
CA THR A 272 33.65 -16.98 13.86
C THR A 272 32.57 -15.99 13.43
N GLY A 273 32.58 -14.77 13.97
CA GLY A 273 31.64 -13.69 13.61
C GLY A 273 30.28 -13.79 14.29
N GLY A 274 30.23 -14.42 15.46
CA GLY A 274 29.02 -14.63 16.25
C GLY A 274 28.69 -13.48 17.19
N LEU A 275 27.41 -13.16 17.34
CA LEU A 275 26.90 -12.25 18.37
C LEU A 275 25.96 -13.01 19.31
N ILE A 276 26.21 -12.96 20.62
CA ILE A 276 25.37 -13.60 21.63
C ILE A 276 24.62 -12.51 22.40
N PHE A 277 23.30 -12.67 22.47
CA PHE A 277 22.38 -11.77 23.16
C PHE A 277 21.81 -12.47 24.39
N ALA A 278 22.23 -12.05 25.58
CA ALA A 278 21.76 -12.58 26.85
C ALA A 278 20.73 -11.64 27.52
N PRO A 279 19.74 -12.17 28.25
CA PRO A 279 18.75 -11.40 29.02
C PRO A 279 19.31 -10.34 29.97
N SER A 280 20.47 -10.56 30.59
CA SER A 280 21.07 -9.63 31.56
C SER A 280 22.58 -9.45 31.36
N GLU A 281 23.15 -8.42 32.00
CA GLU A 281 24.61 -8.23 32.03
C GLU A 281 25.30 -9.36 32.79
N GLU A 282 24.71 -9.81 33.91
CA GLU A 282 25.22 -10.94 34.71
C GLU A 282 25.33 -12.22 33.87
N GLU A 283 24.29 -12.58 33.12
CA GLU A 283 24.34 -13.75 32.25
C GLU A 283 25.35 -13.58 31.10
N SER A 284 25.52 -12.36 30.59
CA SER A 284 26.55 -12.07 29.58
C SER A 284 27.95 -12.36 30.13
N GLU A 285 28.21 -11.97 31.37
CA GLU A 285 29.48 -12.24 32.07
C GLU A 285 29.68 -13.73 32.33
N THR A 286 28.64 -14.45 32.77
CA THR A 286 28.68 -15.91 32.96
C THR A 286 29.05 -16.63 31.67
N ILE A 287 28.38 -16.32 30.55
CA ILE A 287 28.68 -16.93 29.24
C ILE A 287 30.14 -16.67 28.84
N ARG A 288 30.64 -15.44 29.04
CA ARG A 288 32.03 -15.08 28.72
C ARG A 288 33.05 -15.74 29.65
N ASN A 289 32.72 -15.97 30.92
CA ASN A 289 33.59 -16.65 31.87
C ASN A 289 33.71 -18.13 31.53
N GLU A 290 32.58 -18.81 31.30
CA GLU A 290 32.55 -20.26 31.12
C GLU A 290 33.03 -20.70 29.73
N LEU A 291 32.68 -19.96 28.67
CA LEU A 291 33.09 -20.31 27.30
C LEU A 291 34.38 -19.63 26.84
N GLY A 292 34.92 -18.69 27.63
CA GLY A 292 36.11 -17.92 27.27
C GLY A 292 37.42 -18.73 27.18
N ALA A 293 37.45 -19.94 27.77
CA ALA A 293 38.60 -20.84 27.67
C ALA A 293 38.65 -21.59 26.33
N GLU A 294 37.50 -21.89 25.74
CA GLU A 294 37.39 -22.64 24.48
C GLU A 294 37.29 -21.70 23.26
N TYR A 295 36.72 -20.50 23.44
CA TYR A 295 36.44 -19.56 22.35
C TYR A 295 36.99 -18.15 22.62
N ARG A 296 37.35 -17.44 21.55
CA ARG A 296 37.80 -16.04 21.61
C ARG A 296 36.61 -15.08 21.76
N ILE A 297 36.10 -14.95 22.97
CA ILE A 297 34.87 -14.20 23.32
C ILE A 297 35.21 -12.87 24.02
N GLY A 298 34.55 -11.78 23.61
CA GLY A 298 34.58 -10.49 24.32
C GLY A 298 33.23 -10.00 24.82
N LEU A 299 33.23 -9.01 25.70
CA LEU A 299 32.02 -8.38 26.25
C LEU A 299 31.74 -7.03 25.59
N ALA A 300 30.50 -6.83 25.17
CA ALA A 300 30.02 -5.56 24.62
C ALA A 300 29.12 -4.84 25.63
N THR A 301 29.74 -4.09 26.53
CA THR A 301 29.03 -3.27 27.53
C THR A 301 29.06 -1.79 27.16
N SER A 302 28.16 -1.00 27.77
CA SER A 302 28.11 0.46 27.55
C SER A 302 29.38 1.18 28.04
N ARG A 303 30.15 0.55 28.94
CA ARG A 303 31.30 1.13 29.63
C ARG A 303 32.65 0.90 28.94
N SER A 304 32.78 -0.13 28.10
CA SER A 304 34.05 -0.46 27.43
C SER A 304 33.87 -0.77 25.94
N ARG A 305 34.65 -0.09 25.08
CA ARG A 305 34.72 -0.35 23.63
C ARG A 305 35.92 -1.20 23.22
N LYS A 306 36.76 -1.64 24.17
CA LYS A 306 38.03 -2.32 23.85
C LYS A 306 37.79 -3.63 23.08
N ASP A 307 36.88 -4.46 23.56
CA ASP A 307 36.55 -5.73 22.89
C ASP A 307 35.83 -5.55 21.55
N PHE A 308 35.17 -4.40 21.34
CA PHE A 308 34.59 -4.08 20.04
C PHE A 308 35.69 -3.91 18.97
N GLU A 309 36.76 -3.17 19.26
CA GLU A 309 37.85 -2.99 18.29
C GLU A 309 38.63 -4.29 18.09
N ARG A 310 38.87 -5.07 19.15
CA ARG A 310 39.49 -6.40 19.07
C ARG A 310 38.67 -7.37 18.21
N PHE A 311 37.34 -7.33 18.37
CA PHE A 311 36.43 -8.06 17.50
C PHE A 311 36.43 -7.49 16.09
N LYS A 312 36.62 -6.20 15.85
CA LYS A 312 36.70 -5.67 14.49
C LYS A 312 37.99 -6.10 13.78
N GLU A 313 39.11 -6.14 14.51
CA GLU A 313 40.46 -6.36 13.97
C GLU A 313 40.75 -7.81 13.62
N GLY A 314 40.28 -8.79 14.40
CA GLY A 314 40.69 -10.19 14.14
C GLY A 314 40.82 -11.03 15.38
N GLU A 315 41.01 -10.36 16.52
CA GLU A 315 41.45 -10.99 17.76
C GLU A 315 40.34 -11.80 18.42
N LEU A 316 39.10 -11.31 18.35
CA LEU A 316 37.93 -11.97 18.90
C LEU A 316 37.02 -12.51 17.79
N ASP A 317 36.47 -13.69 18.03
CA ASP A 317 35.56 -14.38 17.12
C ASP A 317 34.09 -14.14 17.47
N ILE A 318 33.80 -13.85 18.74
CA ILE A 318 32.44 -13.73 19.25
C ILE A 318 32.34 -12.54 20.21
N LEU A 319 31.20 -11.85 20.19
CA LEU A 319 30.84 -10.85 21.20
C LEU A 319 29.57 -11.25 21.95
N VAL A 320 29.55 -11.02 23.26
CA VAL A 320 28.38 -11.23 24.13
C VAL A 320 27.91 -9.90 24.69
N GLY A 321 26.60 -9.71 24.77
CA GLY A 321 26.00 -8.54 25.40
C GLY A 321 24.50 -8.70 25.59
N THR A 322 23.85 -7.65 26.09
CA THR A 322 22.45 -7.73 26.49
C THR A 322 21.47 -7.70 25.31
N SER A 323 20.37 -8.44 25.46
CA SER A 323 19.23 -8.52 24.53
C SER A 323 18.23 -7.37 24.71
N HIS A 324 18.63 -6.27 25.36
CA HIS A 324 17.78 -5.10 25.57
C HIS A 324 17.79 -4.14 24.38
N TYR A 325 16.69 -3.42 24.17
CA TYR A 325 16.55 -2.45 23.08
C TYR A 325 17.65 -1.36 23.07
N TYR A 326 18.21 -1.01 24.22
CA TYR A 326 19.31 -0.05 24.38
C TYR A 326 20.72 -0.70 24.43
N GLY A 327 20.79 -2.03 24.38
CA GLY A 327 22.04 -2.78 24.43
C GLY A 327 23.00 -2.39 23.30
N VAL A 328 24.30 -2.43 23.60
CA VAL A 328 25.36 -1.99 22.68
C VAL A 328 25.37 -2.85 21.42
N LEU A 329 25.21 -4.18 21.54
CA LEU A 329 25.12 -5.07 20.38
C LEU A 329 23.92 -4.77 19.49
N VAL A 330 22.78 -4.47 20.10
CA VAL A 330 21.53 -4.19 19.38
C VAL A 330 21.60 -2.87 18.59
N ARG A 331 22.27 -1.84 19.13
CA ARG A 331 22.32 -0.49 18.53
C ARG A 331 23.61 -0.15 17.79
N GLY A 332 24.76 -0.64 18.24
CA GLY A 332 26.07 -0.03 18.04
C GLY A 332 27.08 -0.78 17.16
N LEU A 333 26.68 -1.85 16.47
CA LEU A 333 27.57 -2.61 15.58
C LEU A 333 27.06 -2.61 14.13
N ASP A 334 27.94 -2.23 13.20
CA ASP A 334 27.66 -2.31 11.77
C ASP A 334 28.92 -2.78 11.01
N LEU A 335 29.18 -4.08 11.10
CA LEU A 335 30.34 -4.75 10.50
C LEU A 335 29.86 -5.89 9.58
N PRO A 336 29.23 -5.57 8.42
CA PRO A 336 28.57 -6.55 7.57
C PRO A 336 29.54 -7.61 7.02
N GLU A 337 30.80 -7.28 6.81
CA GLU A 337 31.85 -8.20 6.36
C GLU A 337 32.27 -9.23 7.41
N ARG A 338 31.96 -8.99 8.69
CA ARG A 338 32.45 -9.81 9.81
C ARG A 338 31.36 -10.53 10.57
N ILE A 339 30.24 -9.88 10.85
CA ILE A 339 29.12 -10.48 11.58
C ILE A 339 28.41 -11.47 10.66
N ARG A 340 28.26 -12.73 11.10
CA ARG A 340 27.67 -13.81 10.31
C ARG A 340 26.39 -14.37 10.91
N TYR A 341 26.35 -14.54 12.23
CA TYR A 341 25.22 -15.14 12.92
C TYR A 341 24.99 -14.51 14.29
N ALA A 342 23.76 -14.64 14.79
CA ALA A 342 23.34 -14.19 16.09
C ALA A 342 22.74 -15.35 16.89
N VAL A 343 22.97 -15.38 18.20
CA VAL A 343 22.37 -16.35 19.13
C VAL A 343 21.68 -15.58 20.25
N PHE A 344 20.38 -15.78 20.42
CA PHE A 344 19.59 -15.25 21.51
C PHE A 344 19.48 -16.32 22.58
N TYR A 345 20.18 -16.11 23.70
CA TYR A 345 20.19 -17.01 24.84
C TYR A 345 19.01 -16.69 25.78
N GLY A 346 17.79 -16.92 25.29
CA GLY A 346 16.53 -16.48 25.88
C GLY A 346 15.81 -15.48 24.97
N ALA A 347 14.48 -15.61 24.88
CA ALA A 347 13.64 -14.77 24.04
C ALA A 347 13.55 -13.33 24.58
N PRO A 348 13.87 -12.31 23.76
CA PRO A 348 13.65 -10.92 24.15
C PRO A 348 12.16 -10.69 24.48
N SER A 349 11.85 -10.25 25.70
CA SER A 349 10.47 -10.06 26.15
C SER A 349 10.32 -8.85 27.07
N ILE A 350 9.12 -8.27 27.07
CA ILE A 350 8.68 -7.23 27.99
C ILE A 350 7.80 -7.88 29.04
N ARG A 351 8.21 -7.79 30.30
CA ARG A 351 7.47 -8.32 31.46
C ARG A 351 6.62 -7.22 32.08
N ILE A 352 5.35 -7.54 32.33
CA ILE A 352 4.43 -6.71 33.11
C ILE A 352 4.01 -7.53 34.32
N ALA A 353 4.46 -7.13 35.51
CA ALA A 353 4.07 -7.79 36.74
C ALA A 353 2.77 -7.19 37.28
N LEU A 354 2.01 -7.97 38.05
CA LEU A 354 0.76 -7.56 38.69
C LEU A 354 0.94 -6.27 39.52
N ARG A 355 2.05 -6.16 40.25
CA ARG A 355 2.43 -5.00 41.06
C ARG A 355 2.61 -3.69 40.26
N ASP A 356 2.84 -3.78 38.95
CA ASP A 356 3.12 -2.64 38.09
C ASP A 356 1.85 -2.12 37.36
N LEU A 357 0.71 -2.81 37.51
CA LEU A 357 -0.54 -2.52 36.77
C LEU A 357 -1.07 -1.11 37.01
N GLU A 358 -1.08 -0.63 38.25
CA GLU A 358 -1.67 0.66 38.63
C GLU A 358 -1.00 1.83 37.89
N ASN A 359 0.31 1.73 37.70
CA ASN A 359 1.17 2.75 37.10
C ASN A 359 1.32 2.60 35.57
N LEU A 360 0.50 1.77 34.92
CA LEU A 360 0.62 1.54 33.48
C LEU A 360 0.33 2.80 32.65
N PRO A 361 1.17 3.13 31.66
CA PRO A 361 0.86 4.17 30.68
C PRO A 361 -0.43 3.85 29.91
N ASP A 362 -1.21 4.87 29.54
CA ASP A 362 -2.48 4.72 28.81
C ASP A 362 -2.38 3.86 27.54
N GLY A 363 -1.25 3.93 26.83
CA GLY A 363 -1.00 3.10 25.66
C GLY A 363 -0.90 1.62 26.01
N MET A 364 -0.25 1.29 27.12
CA MET A 364 -0.09 -0.08 27.60
C MET A 364 -1.40 -0.63 28.16
N LEU A 365 -2.17 0.19 28.87
CA LEU A 365 -3.52 -0.18 29.32
C LEU A 365 -4.44 -0.52 28.14
N LYS A 366 -4.45 0.32 27.10
CA LYS A 366 -5.20 0.03 25.87
C LYS A 366 -4.75 -1.28 25.23
N LEU A 367 -3.45 -1.50 25.17
CA LEU A 367 -2.89 -2.72 24.60
C LEU A 367 -3.39 -3.96 25.36
N LEU A 368 -3.25 -3.98 26.68
CA LEU A 368 -3.72 -5.09 27.52
C LEU A 368 -5.24 -5.29 27.40
N PHE A 369 -5.99 -4.20 27.41
CA PHE A 369 -7.43 -4.23 27.23
C PHE A 369 -7.85 -4.92 25.93
N PHE A 370 -7.21 -4.61 24.81
CA PHE A 370 -7.52 -5.26 23.53
C PHE A 370 -6.98 -6.69 23.46
N ALA A 371 -5.83 -6.97 24.08
CA ALA A 371 -5.26 -8.31 24.16
C ALA A 371 -6.14 -9.29 24.95
N LEU A 372 -6.82 -8.80 25.99
CA LEU A 372 -7.69 -9.57 26.87
C LEU A 372 -9.19 -9.38 26.58
N ARG A 373 -9.55 -8.76 25.44
CA ARG A 373 -10.95 -8.43 25.09
C ARG A 373 -11.85 -9.65 24.87
N ALA A 374 -11.28 -10.85 24.80
CA ALA A 374 -12.06 -12.09 24.81
C ALA A 374 -12.84 -12.26 26.14
N ASP A 375 -12.34 -11.68 27.23
CA ASP A 375 -13.03 -11.65 28.52
C ASP A 375 -14.41 -10.97 28.42
N PRO A 376 -15.49 -11.59 28.92
CA PRO A 376 -16.85 -11.05 28.82
C PRO A 376 -17.00 -9.65 29.41
N ILE A 377 -16.35 -9.37 30.54
CA ILE A 377 -16.47 -8.07 31.23
C ILE A 377 -15.73 -6.99 30.44
N LEU A 378 -14.50 -7.28 29.99
CA LEU A 378 -13.75 -6.35 29.16
C LEU A 378 -14.40 -6.12 27.80
N ARG A 379 -15.11 -7.11 27.24
CA ARG A 379 -15.81 -6.99 25.97
C ARG A 379 -16.90 -5.90 25.99
N GLU A 380 -17.58 -5.74 27.11
CA GLU A 380 -18.65 -4.75 27.31
C GLU A 380 -18.13 -3.32 27.48
N VAL A 381 -16.87 -3.15 27.87
CA VAL A 381 -16.25 -1.84 28.02
C VAL A 381 -16.09 -1.16 26.67
N VAL A 382 -16.65 0.05 26.56
CA VAL A 382 -16.61 0.84 25.32
C VAL A 382 -15.33 1.67 25.25
N ASN A 383 -14.89 2.24 26.38
CA ASN A 383 -13.68 3.06 26.45
C ASN A 383 -12.82 2.70 27.67
N PRO A 384 -11.68 2.02 27.47
CA PRO A 384 -10.85 1.56 28.57
C PRO A 384 -10.18 2.68 29.36
N LEU A 385 -10.02 3.88 28.78
CA LEU A 385 -9.45 5.01 29.51
C LEU A 385 -10.48 5.70 30.40
N LYS A 386 -11.76 5.71 30.01
CA LYS A 386 -12.83 6.27 30.85
C LYS A 386 -13.19 5.35 32.00
N GLU A 387 -13.11 4.04 31.78
CA GLU A 387 -13.37 3.00 32.78
C GLU A 387 -12.06 2.39 33.31
N ARG A 388 -11.01 3.19 33.48
CA ARG A 388 -9.63 2.73 33.78
C ARG A 388 -9.56 1.81 35.00
N GLU A 389 -10.17 2.21 36.12
CA GLU A 389 -10.14 1.42 37.36
C GLU A 389 -10.81 0.06 37.18
N LYS A 390 -11.99 0.02 36.55
CA LYS A 390 -12.71 -1.22 36.24
C LYS A 390 -11.89 -2.15 35.36
N VAL A 391 -11.23 -1.59 34.33
CA VAL A 391 -10.38 -2.36 33.42
C VAL A 391 -9.15 -2.90 34.14
N LEU A 392 -8.45 -2.06 34.93
CA LEU A 392 -7.27 -2.48 35.69
C LEU A 392 -7.62 -3.58 36.69
N LYS A 393 -8.73 -3.42 37.43
CA LYS A 393 -9.22 -4.44 38.37
C LYS A 393 -9.47 -5.77 37.66
N ARG A 394 -10.17 -5.74 36.51
CA ARG A 394 -10.44 -6.97 35.77
C ARG A 394 -9.18 -7.61 35.20
N ILE A 395 -8.22 -6.81 34.72
CA ILE A 395 -6.92 -7.33 34.27
C ILE A 395 -6.16 -7.97 35.43
N ALA A 396 -6.19 -7.37 36.63
CA ALA A 396 -5.57 -7.94 37.82
C ALA A 396 -6.20 -9.31 38.17
N GLU A 397 -7.54 -9.41 38.18
CA GLU A 397 -8.26 -10.67 38.40
C GLU A 397 -7.86 -11.76 37.38
N ILE A 398 -7.72 -11.39 36.10
CA ILE A 398 -7.25 -12.31 35.04
C ILE A 398 -5.80 -12.73 35.27
N MET A 399 -4.93 -11.84 35.73
CA MET A 399 -3.53 -12.17 36.03
C MET A 399 -3.40 -13.03 37.29
N GLU A 400 -4.32 -12.93 38.25
CA GLU A 400 -4.36 -13.79 39.43
C GLU A 400 -4.84 -15.20 39.08
N ASN A 401 -5.84 -15.31 38.19
CA ASN A 401 -6.44 -16.56 37.74
C ASN A 401 -6.47 -16.63 36.20
N PRO A 402 -5.33 -16.94 35.56
CA PRO A 402 -5.25 -16.92 34.11
C PRO A 402 -6.03 -18.09 33.49
N GLU A 403 -7.12 -17.78 32.80
CA GLU A 403 -7.91 -18.73 32.01
C GLU A 403 -7.63 -18.58 30.50
N GLY A 404 -7.22 -19.66 29.86
CA GLY A 404 -6.91 -19.71 28.43
C GLY A 404 -5.45 -19.35 28.09
N GLN A 405 -5.06 -19.61 26.85
CA GLN A 405 -3.75 -19.26 26.30
C GLN A 405 -3.90 -18.21 25.21
N ALA A 406 -3.08 -17.17 25.27
CA ALA A 406 -2.90 -16.26 24.16
C ALA A 406 -1.86 -16.83 23.18
N GLU A 407 -2.13 -16.69 21.88
CA GLU A 407 -1.23 -17.24 20.86
C GLU A 407 0.07 -16.45 20.70
N ASP A 408 0.09 -15.14 21.01
CA ASP A 408 1.19 -14.24 20.69
C ASP A 408 1.72 -13.42 21.89
N PHE A 409 1.30 -13.78 23.10
CA PHE A 409 1.87 -13.34 24.38
C PHE A 409 1.65 -14.43 25.42
N VAL A 410 2.36 -14.37 26.54
CA VAL A 410 2.19 -15.35 27.63
C VAL A 410 1.48 -14.69 28.79
N LEU A 411 0.41 -15.32 29.26
CA LEU A 411 -0.30 -14.96 30.48
C LEU A 411 0.00 -16.02 31.55
N ARG A 412 0.54 -15.59 32.69
CA ARG A 412 0.88 -16.43 33.85
C ARG A 412 0.37 -15.80 35.13
N LYS A 413 0.32 -16.61 36.19
CA LYS A 413 -0.05 -16.14 37.51
C LYS A 413 0.87 -14.99 37.93
N GLY A 414 0.29 -13.80 38.06
CA GLY A 414 0.97 -12.58 38.49
C GLY A 414 1.76 -11.82 37.41
N GLU A 415 1.79 -12.28 36.14
CA GLU A 415 2.55 -11.59 35.10
C GLU A 415 2.06 -11.84 33.65
N ILE A 416 2.38 -10.88 32.77
CA ILE A 416 2.20 -11.00 31.33
C ILE A 416 3.55 -10.76 30.64
N LEU A 417 3.94 -11.66 29.73
CA LEU A 417 5.15 -11.54 28.92
C LEU A 417 4.78 -11.26 27.47
N PHE A 418 5.24 -10.13 26.94
CA PHE A 418 5.10 -9.76 25.53
C PHE A 418 6.43 -9.96 24.80
N PRO A 419 6.48 -10.80 23.75
CA PRO A 419 7.70 -10.95 22.96
C PRO A 419 8.12 -9.63 22.27
N ASP A 420 9.37 -9.22 22.45
CA ASP A 420 9.95 -8.00 21.87
C ASP A 420 10.61 -8.27 20.51
N LEU A 421 9.77 -8.46 19.51
CA LEU A 421 10.23 -8.68 18.13
C LEU A 421 11.00 -7.49 17.57
N ARG A 422 10.76 -6.27 18.05
CA ARG A 422 11.49 -5.10 17.55
C ARG A 422 12.98 -5.22 17.88
N THR A 423 13.29 -5.61 19.12
CA THR A 423 14.68 -5.83 19.54
C THR A 423 15.29 -7.00 18.78
N TYR A 424 14.56 -8.10 18.64
CA TYR A 424 15.01 -9.26 17.86
C TYR A 424 15.31 -8.92 16.40
N LEU A 425 14.38 -8.29 15.68
CA LEU A 425 14.56 -7.88 14.28
C LEU A 425 15.77 -6.95 14.11
N GLN A 426 16.00 -6.04 15.07
CA GLN A 426 17.12 -5.11 15.03
C GLN A 426 18.47 -5.78 15.30
N ALA A 427 18.50 -6.73 16.24
CA ALA A 427 19.69 -7.49 16.61
C ALA A 427 20.07 -8.55 15.56
N SER A 428 19.13 -9.41 15.17
CA SER A 428 19.31 -10.38 14.08
C SER A 428 19.60 -9.69 12.74
N GLY A 429 19.00 -8.51 12.48
CA GLY A 429 19.31 -7.69 11.31
C GLY A 429 20.75 -7.16 11.24
N ARG A 430 21.60 -7.39 12.24
CA ARG A 430 23.05 -7.12 12.15
C ARG A 430 23.80 -8.19 11.38
N THR A 431 23.23 -9.39 11.24
CA THR A 431 23.83 -10.51 10.50
C THR A 431 23.55 -10.44 9.01
N SER A 432 22.62 -9.58 8.58
CA SER A 432 22.24 -9.39 7.18
C SER A 432 22.12 -7.90 6.86
N ARG A 433 22.91 -7.43 5.88
CA ARG A 433 22.93 -6.03 5.45
C ARG A 433 22.86 -5.93 3.94
N LEU A 434 22.11 -4.93 3.48
CA LEU A 434 22.13 -4.55 2.08
C LEU A 434 23.43 -3.78 1.80
N THR A 435 24.27 -4.37 0.96
CA THR A 435 25.52 -3.76 0.47
C THR A 435 25.41 -3.51 -1.04
N VAL A 436 26.42 -2.86 -1.63
CA VAL A 436 26.52 -2.76 -3.09
C VAL A 436 26.71 -4.09 -3.82
N TRP A 437 26.97 -5.17 -3.08
CA TRP A 437 27.15 -6.53 -3.59
C TRP A 437 25.90 -7.40 -3.43
N GLY A 438 24.80 -6.80 -2.95
CA GLY A 438 23.55 -7.49 -2.62
C GLY A 438 23.31 -7.59 -1.11
N LEU A 439 22.25 -8.32 -0.77
CA LEU A 439 21.82 -8.54 0.60
C LEU A 439 22.57 -9.74 1.20
N THR A 440 23.34 -9.52 2.25
CA THR A 440 24.15 -10.58 2.84
C THR A 440 23.28 -11.64 3.53
N LYS A 441 23.64 -12.92 3.40
CA LYS A 441 22.99 -14.00 4.18
C LYS A 441 23.42 -13.89 5.64
N GLY A 442 22.48 -14.12 6.55
CA GLY A 442 22.69 -14.18 7.99
C GLY A 442 21.97 -15.38 8.61
N ALA A 443 22.32 -15.73 9.84
CA ALA A 443 21.61 -16.73 10.64
C ALA A 443 21.27 -16.16 12.03
N SER A 444 20.16 -16.61 12.61
CA SER A 444 19.69 -16.18 13.93
C SER A 444 19.15 -17.40 14.68
N PHE A 445 19.75 -17.74 15.81
CA PHE A 445 19.36 -18.86 16.66
C PHE A 445 18.65 -18.32 17.91
N LEU A 446 17.45 -18.81 18.21
CA LEU A 446 16.69 -18.50 19.42
C LEU A 446 16.66 -19.73 20.32
N LEU A 447 17.33 -19.65 21.47
CA LEU A 447 17.34 -20.70 22.50
C LEU A 447 16.37 -20.28 23.59
N GLU A 448 15.25 -20.98 23.72
CA GLU A 448 14.22 -20.67 24.71
C GLU A 448 13.63 -21.97 25.27
N GLU A 449 13.85 -22.23 26.55
CA GLU A 449 13.35 -23.41 27.24
C GLU A 449 11.85 -23.30 27.58
N ASP A 450 11.37 -22.07 27.75
CA ASP A 450 9.97 -21.80 28.01
C ASP A 450 9.14 -21.97 26.73
N ARG A 451 8.52 -23.15 26.60
CA ARG A 451 7.68 -23.49 25.44
C ARG A 451 6.54 -22.52 25.19
N MET A 452 5.93 -21.93 26.24
CA MET A 452 4.85 -20.96 26.04
C MET A 452 5.39 -19.67 25.44
N LEU A 453 6.51 -19.16 25.97
CA LEU A 453 7.15 -17.95 25.48
C LEU A 453 7.70 -18.14 24.07
N LEU A 454 8.34 -19.27 23.79
CA LEU A 454 8.85 -19.63 22.48
C LEU A 454 7.72 -19.64 21.42
N ASN A 455 6.61 -20.33 21.70
CA ASN A 455 5.47 -20.39 20.79
C ASN A 455 4.85 -19.01 20.56
N ALA A 456 4.68 -18.22 21.63
CA ALA A 456 4.22 -16.84 21.53
C ALA A 456 5.16 -15.96 20.69
N PHE A 457 6.47 -16.16 20.83
CA PHE A 457 7.49 -15.46 20.08
C PHE A 457 7.41 -15.79 18.58
N ILE A 458 7.35 -17.08 18.23
CA ILE A 458 7.23 -17.56 16.84
C ILE A 458 5.94 -17.03 16.21
N LYS A 459 4.80 -17.12 16.92
CA LYS A 459 3.54 -16.60 16.39
C LYS A 459 3.61 -15.10 16.16
N ARG A 460 4.16 -14.34 17.11
CA ARG A 460 4.31 -12.89 16.97
C ARG A 460 5.28 -12.52 15.86
N ALA A 461 6.33 -13.30 15.63
CA ALA A 461 7.28 -13.15 14.52
C ALA A 461 6.58 -13.27 13.16
N SER A 462 5.62 -14.19 13.02
CA SER A 462 4.87 -14.39 11.77
C SER A 462 4.13 -13.13 11.28
N TYR A 463 3.67 -12.25 12.20
CA TYR A 463 3.03 -10.97 11.83
C TYR A 463 4.01 -9.98 11.18
N TYR A 464 5.32 -10.15 11.41
CA TYR A 464 6.40 -9.40 10.78
C TYR A 464 6.95 -10.10 9.53
N ASP A 465 6.26 -11.13 9.04
CA ASP A 465 6.69 -12.00 7.94
C ASP A 465 8.05 -12.69 8.21
N VAL A 466 8.29 -13.08 9.48
CA VAL A 466 9.46 -13.87 9.91
C VAL A 466 9.02 -15.29 10.20
N ASP A 467 9.58 -16.23 9.44
CA ASP A 467 9.27 -17.66 9.49
C ASP A 467 10.42 -18.39 10.20
N PHE A 468 10.16 -18.94 11.40
CA PHE A 468 11.14 -19.68 12.18
C PHE A 468 11.18 -21.16 11.81
N ARG A 469 12.39 -21.74 11.72
CA ARG A 469 12.60 -23.17 11.48
C ARG A 469 13.10 -23.90 12.74
N PRO A 470 12.65 -25.14 13.00
CA PRO A 470 13.23 -25.97 14.05
C PRO A 470 14.69 -26.26 13.75
N PHE A 471 15.55 -26.25 14.77
CA PHE A 471 16.98 -26.50 14.60
C PHE A 471 17.34 -27.82 13.93
N HIS A 472 16.57 -28.88 14.16
CA HIS A 472 16.82 -30.20 13.57
C HIS A 472 16.53 -30.27 12.06
N ASP A 473 15.73 -29.34 11.54
CA ASP A 473 15.39 -29.29 10.11
C ASP A 473 16.45 -28.55 9.27
N VAL A 474 17.47 -27.97 9.92
CA VAL A 474 18.44 -27.09 9.26
C VAL A 474 19.78 -27.77 9.10
N ASN A 475 20.26 -27.85 7.86
CA ASN A 475 21.64 -28.24 7.56
C ASN A 475 22.61 -27.10 7.93
N LEU A 476 23.21 -27.18 9.13
CA LEU A 476 24.12 -26.17 9.65
C LEU A 476 25.40 -26.01 8.80
N GLU A 477 25.92 -27.09 8.23
CA GLU A 477 27.13 -27.02 7.41
C GLU A 477 26.85 -26.26 6.11
N GLY A 478 25.74 -26.59 5.43
CA GLY A 478 25.30 -25.86 4.25
C GLY A 478 25.04 -24.38 4.56
N LEU A 479 24.36 -24.07 5.67
CA LEU A 479 24.13 -22.70 6.09
C LEU A 479 25.45 -21.95 6.36
N ARG A 480 26.42 -22.57 7.04
CA ARG A 480 27.75 -21.97 7.24
C ARG A 480 28.42 -21.66 5.91
N MET A 481 28.38 -22.58 4.95
CA MET A 481 28.95 -22.38 3.62
C MET A 481 28.30 -21.19 2.91
N GLU A 482 26.97 -21.07 2.94
CA GLU A 482 26.26 -19.91 2.37
C GLU A 482 26.67 -18.58 3.02
N LEU A 483 26.82 -18.56 4.35
CA LEU A 483 27.27 -17.37 5.08
C LEU A 483 28.68 -16.96 4.66
N GLU A 484 29.59 -17.93 4.54
CA GLU A 484 30.97 -17.71 4.12
C GLU A 484 31.07 -17.23 2.68
N GLU A 485 30.34 -17.88 1.76
CA GLU A 485 30.25 -17.48 0.37
C GLU A 485 29.70 -16.05 0.25
N SER A 486 28.66 -15.72 1.01
CA SER A 486 28.08 -14.37 1.04
C SER A 486 29.10 -13.31 1.47
N ARG A 487 29.99 -13.61 2.44
CA ARG A 487 31.08 -12.71 2.83
C ARG A 487 32.24 -12.69 1.84
N LYS A 488 32.55 -13.82 1.20
CA LYS A 488 33.55 -13.90 0.12
C LYS A 488 33.16 -13.02 -1.07
N LYS A 489 31.90 -13.01 -1.49
CA LYS A 489 31.40 -12.14 -2.57
C LYS A 489 31.66 -10.65 -2.32
N ILE A 490 31.52 -10.20 -1.06
CA ILE A 490 31.86 -8.83 -0.65
C ILE A 490 33.36 -8.57 -0.84
N LYS A 491 34.22 -9.53 -0.44
CA LYS A 491 35.68 -9.42 -0.56
C LYS A 491 36.16 -9.46 -2.02
N LEU A 492 35.56 -10.32 -2.84
CA LEU A 492 35.88 -10.51 -4.26
C LEU A 492 35.36 -9.38 -5.16
N ARG A 493 34.48 -8.49 -4.63
CA ARG A 493 33.94 -7.33 -5.37
C ARG A 493 33.22 -7.71 -6.67
N GLU A 494 32.54 -8.86 -6.71
CA GLU A 494 31.72 -9.29 -7.86
C GLU A 494 30.53 -8.34 -8.05
N ARG A 495 30.58 -7.50 -9.09
CA ARG A 495 29.66 -6.36 -9.28
C ARG A 495 28.30 -6.81 -9.80
N LYS A 496 27.24 -6.53 -9.04
CA LYS A 496 25.88 -6.36 -9.58
C LYS A 496 25.47 -4.91 -9.39
N ASP A 497 25.20 -4.20 -10.48
CA ASP A 497 24.74 -2.83 -10.38
C ASP A 497 23.31 -2.78 -9.84
N ILE A 498 23.09 -1.93 -8.84
CA ILE A 498 21.76 -1.59 -8.36
C ILE A 498 21.19 -0.57 -9.33
N LEU A 499 19.96 -0.77 -9.81
CA LEU A 499 19.37 0.08 -10.85
C LEU A 499 18.36 1.06 -10.23
N PRO A 500 18.35 2.35 -10.63
CA PRO A 500 17.28 3.27 -10.26
C PRO A 500 16.01 2.94 -11.05
N VAL A 501 14.91 2.66 -10.36
CA VAL A 501 13.64 2.25 -11.00
C VAL A 501 12.49 3.12 -10.51
N LEU A 502 11.71 3.66 -11.44
CA LEU A 502 10.48 4.38 -11.13
C LEU A 502 9.31 3.39 -11.08
N PHE A 503 8.69 3.23 -9.91
CA PHE A 503 7.52 2.38 -9.71
C PHE A 503 6.26 3.24 -9.57
N VAL A 504 5.38 3.22 -10.57
CA VAL A 504 4.16 4.03 -10.59
C VAL A 504 2.95 3.17 -10.23
N VAL A 505 2.16 3.60 -9.25
CA VAL A 505 0.83 3.04 -8.94
C VAL A 505 -0.24 4.09 -9.18
N GLU A 506 -1.52 3.72 -9.12
CA GLU A 506 -2.63 4.67 -9.27
C GLU A 506 -2.89 5.50 -8.02
N SER A 507 -2.68 4.97 -6.81
CA SER A 507 -3.08 5.65 -5.56
C SER A 507 -1.95 5.96 -4.58
N PRO A 508 -2.01 7.09 -3.84
CA PRO A 508 -1.01 7.45 -2.83
C PRO A 508 -0.87 6.43 -1.70
N THR A 509 -1.98 5.79 -1.32
CA THR A 509 -1.99 4.79 -0.25
C THR A 509 -1.09 3.61 -0.61
N LYS A 510 -1.26 3.06 -1.82
CA LYS A 510 -0.42 1.97 -2.32
C LYS A 510 1.03 2.40 -2.42
N ALA A 511 1.31 3.58 -2.96
CA ALA A 511 2.68 4.07 -3.12
C ALA A 511 3.42 4.10 -1.77
N ARG A 512 2.74 4.59 -0.73
CA ARG A 512 3.28 4.64 0.63
C ARG A 512 3.43 3.25 1.26
N GLN A 513 2.44 2.37 1.10
CA GLN A 513 2.51 1.00 1.65
C GLN A 513 3.62 0.17 1.01
N ILE A 514 3.70 0.19 -0.33
CA ILE A 514 4.74 -0.53 -1.08
C ILE A 514 6.13 -0.05 -0.65
N ALA A 515 6.35 1.26 -0.58
CA ALA A 515 7.63 1.80 -0.13
C ALA A 515 7.98 1.37 1.30
N ARG A 516 6.97 1.25 2.19
CA ARG A 516 7.16 0.82 3.59
C ARG A 516 7.55 -0.65 3.75
N PHE A 517 7.20 -1.53 2.80
CA PHE A 517 7.59 -2.94 2.86
C PHE A 517 9.10 -3.15 2.82
N PHE A 518 9.85 -2.20 2.25
CA PHE A 518 11.29 -2.26 2.10
C PHE A 518 12.05 -1.42 3.14
N GLY A 519 11.34 -0.66 3.99
CA GLY A 519 11.94 0.16 5.04
C GLY A 519 11.21 1.49 5.21
N GLN A 520 11.81 2.41 5.96
CA GLN A 520 11.28 3.78 6.05
C GLN A 520 11.80 4.61 4.85
N PRO A 521 10.93 4.97 3.87
CA PRO A 521 11.39 5.62 2.66
C PRO A 521 11.84 7.06 2.91
N ALA A 522 12.77 7.54 2.09
CA ALA A 522 12.94 8.98 1.92
C ALA A 522 11.79 9.52 1.07
N THR A 523 11.31 10.72 1.37
CA THR A 523 10.19 11.32 0.65
C THR A 523 10.69 12.52 -0.12
N ARG A 524 10.40 12.58 -1.41
CA ARG A 524 10.53 13.78 -2.24
C ARG A 524 9.15 14.33 -2.54
N VAL A 525 9.00 15.62 -2.32
CA VAL A 525 7.77 16.37 -2.53
C VAL A 525 8.02 17.36 -3.65
N PHE A 526 7.39 17.12 -4.79
CA PHE A 526 7.43 18.03 -5.92
C PHE A 526 6.27 18.99 -5.79
N ARG A 527 6.59 20.28 -5.82
CA ARG A 527 5.62 21.36 -5.79
C ARG A 527 5.47 21.95 -7.18
N ASP A 528 4.25 22.28 -7.54
CA ASP A 528 3.93 23.12 -8.70
C ASP A 528 3.54 24.51 -8.20
N GLU A 529 3.16 25.42 -9.12
CA GLU A 529 2.69 26.78 -8.77
C GLU A 529 1.46 26.77 -7.84
N GLU A 530 0.79 25.64 -7.68
CA GLU A 530 -0.50 25.51 -7.01
C GLU A 530 -0.45 24.69 -5.71
N GLY A 531 0.70 24.10 -5.36
CA GLY A 531 0.89 23.36 -4.12
C GLY A 531 1.76 22.11 -4.28
N VAL A 532 1.34 20.99 -3.69
CA VAL A 532 2.04 19.70 -3.82
C VAL A 532 1.51 18.97 -5.06
N GLY A 533 2.29 18.91 -6.12
CA GLY A 533 1.91 18.28 -7.38
C GLY A 533 2.08 16.75 -7.35
N LEU A 534 3.22 16.26 -6.82
CA LEU A 534 3.56 14.83 -6.79
C LEU A 534 4.42 14.49 -5.55
N VAL A 535 4.23 13.29 -5.00
CA VAL A 535 5.07 12.75 -3.92
C VAL A 535 5.71 11.45 -4.39
N ALA A 536 7.02 11.32 -4.20
CA ALA A 536 7.78 10.12 -4.50
C ALA A 536 8.46 9.57 -3.24
N TYR A 537 8.40 8.26 -3.05
CA TYR A 537 8.97 7.54 -1.93
C TYR A 537 10.16 6.71 -2.42
N GLU A 538 11.36 7.02 -1.95
CA GLU A 538 12.59 6.35 -2.35
C GLU A 538 13.01 5.33 -1.31
N VAL A 539 13.22 4.08 -1.73
CA VAL A 539 13.65 2.98 -0.87
C VAL A 539 14.57 2.02 -1.64
N PRO A 540 15.70 1.60 -1.05
CA PRO A 540 16.52 0.59 -1.69
C PRO A 540 15.91 -0.80 -1.46
N THR A 541 16.06 -1.65 -2.47
CA THR A 541 15.77 -3.07 -2.47
C THR A 541 17.06 -3.82 -2.82
N GLU A 542 16.98 -5.14 -2.96
CA GLU A 542 18.15 -5.96 -3.30
C GLU A 542 18.77 -5.58 -4.66
N ASN A 543 17.94 -5.36 -5.68
CA ASN A 543 18.41 -5.09 -7.04
C ASN A 543 18.13 -3.66 -7.52
N PHE A 544 17.26 -2.92 -6.82
CA PHE A 544 16.77 -1.61 -7.28
C PHE A 544 16.83 -0.55 -6.19
N VAL A 545 17.05 0.71 -6.58
CA VAL A 545 16.58 1.85 -5.80
C VAL A 545 15.20 2.22 -6.36
N LEU A 546 14.15 1.81 -5.65
CA LEU A 546 12.77 2.06 -6.07
C LEU A 546 12.38 3.49 -5.70
N THR A 547 11.92 4.23 -6.69
CA THR A 547 11.20 5.49 -6.53
C THR A 547 9.71 5.21 -6.74
N VAL A 548 8.95 5.05 -5.67
CA VAL A 548 7.53 4.70 -5.72
C VAL A 548 6.68 5.98 -5.72
N THR A 549 5.80 6.16 -6.71
CA THR A 549 4.92 7.33 -6.80
C THR A 549 3.53 6.95 -7.30
N ALA A 550 2.59 7.89 -7.23
CA ALA A 550 1.20 7.68 -7.63
C ALA A 550 0.78 8.60 -8.79
N SER A 551 0.12 8.02 -9.80
CA SER A 551 -0.49 8.76 -10.91
C SER A 551 -1.77 9.51 -10.52
N LEU A 552 -2.36 9.18 -9.35
CA LEU A 552 -3.66 9.67 -8.86
C LEU A 552 -4.83 9.28 -9.79
N GLY A 553 -4.82 8.02 -10.24
CA GLY A 553 -5.77 7.47 -11.21
C GLY A 553 -5.35 7.74 -12.66
N HIS A 554 -6.34 7.96 -13.52
CA HIS A 554 -6.12 8.32 -14.92
C HIS A 554 -5.38 9.67 -15.03
N ILE A 555 -4.39 9.73 -15.92
CA ILE A 555 -3.67 10.96 -16.25
C ILE A 555 -4.20 11.61 -17.53
N THR A 556 -4.90 10.86 -18.38
CA THR A 556 -5.53 11.34 -19.60
C THR A 556 -6.90 10.70 -19.80
N ASP A 557 -7.80 11.35 -20.55
CA ASP A 557 -9.09 10.81 -20.95
C ASP A 557 -9.46 11.33 -22.35
N LEU A 558 -10.43 10.70 -23.01
CA LEU A 558 -10.87 11.10 -24.35
C LEU A 558 -11.27 12.58 -24.35
N THR A 559 -10.71 13.36 -25.28
CA THR A 559 -11.08 14.76 -25.49
C THR A 559 -12.55 14.87 -25.90
N THR A 560 -13.13 16.05 -25.76
CA THR A 560 -14.52 16.31 -26.16
C THR A 560 -14.61 17.25 -27.37
N GLY A 561 -13.51 17.90 -27.74
CA GLY A 561 -13.49 18.94 -28.76
C GLY A 561 -13.09 18.49 -30.17
N ARG A 562 -12.69 17.22 -30.35
CA ARG A 562 -12.15 16.71 -31.62
C ARG A 562 -12.87 15.44 -32.07
N GLY A 563 -12.96 15.26 -33.38
CA GLY A 563 -13.64 14.14 -34.00
C GLY A 563 -15.06 13.95 -33.47
N ILE A 564 -15.51 12.69 -33.42
CA ILE A 564 -16.79 12.33 -32.83
C ILE A 564 -16.55 12.04 -31.35
N TYR A 565 -16.79 13.06 -30.52
CA TYR A 565 -16.65 13.01 -29.06
C TYR A 565 -15.28 12.50 -28.54
N GLY A 566 -14.21 12.79 -29.29
CA GLY A 566 -12.84 12.41 -28.96
C GLY A 566 -12.25 11.28 -29.81
N VAL A 567 -12.93 10.84 -30.87
CA VAL A 567 -12.42 9.82 -31.79
C VAL A 567 -12.41 10.37 -33.21
N GLU A 568 -11.24 10.42 -33.82
CA GLU A 568 -11.07 10.85 -35.21
C GLU A 568 -11.16 9.67 -36.16
N LYS A 569 -11.68 9.91 -37.36
CA LYS A 569 -11.70 8.93 -38.44
C LYS A 569 -10.71 9.39 -39.51
N SER A 570 -9.65 8.63 -39.73
CA SER A 570 -8.60 8.94 -40.72
C SER A 570 -8.26 7.70 -41.53
N ASN A 571 -8.31 7.80 -42.86
CA ASN A 571 -8.04 6.68 -43.80
C ASN A 571 -8.82 5.40 -43.50
N GLY A 572 -10.07 5.52 -43.02
CA GLY A 572 -10.91 4.39 -42.63
C GLY A 572 -10.72 3.93 -41.18
N THR A 573 -9.62 4.28 -40.52
CA THR A 573 -9.32 3.89 -39.13
C THR A 573 -9.87 4.88 -38.11
N PHE A 574 -10.34 4.39 -36.97
CA PHE A 574 -10.71 5.20 -35.81
C PHE A 574 -9.54 5.37 -34.85
N VAL A 575 -9.17 6.62 -34.58
CA VAL A 575 -8.04 6.99 -33.72
C VAL A 575 -8.56 7.75 -32.49
N PRO A 576 -8.45 7.20 -31.28
CA PRO A 576 -8.83 7.90 -30.06
C PRO A 576 -7.87 9.06 -29.78
N VAL A 577 -8.44 10.19 -29.40
CA VAL A 577 -7.74 11.42 -29.05
C VAL A 577 -7.91 11.70 -27.56
N TYR A 578 -6.83 11.63 -26.81
CA TYR A 578 -6.76 11.86 -25.37
C TYR A 578 -6.21 13.25 -25.07
N ASN A 579 -6.62 13.84 -23.96
CA ASN A 579 -6.03 15.07 -23.41
C ASN A 579 -5.86 14.90 -21.89
N SER A 580 -5.07 15.77 -21.26
CA SER A 580 -4.95 15.82 -19.81
C SER A 580 -6.30 16.07 -19.14
N ILE A 581 -6.47 15.49 -17.96
CA ILE A 581 -7.69 15.61 -17.15
C ILE A 581 -7.56 16.87 -16.30
N LYS A 582 -8.57 17.73 -16.41
CA LYS A 582 -8.74 18.94 -15.60
C LYS A 582 -9.82 18.67 -14.55
N LYS A 583 -9.56 19.02 -13.29
CA LYS A 583 -10.57 19.01 -12.21
C LYS A 583 -10.78 20.43 -11.70
N CYS A 584 -11.98 20.97 -11.81
CA CYS A 584 -12.27 22.31 -11.33
C CYS A 584 -12.06 22.43 -9.81
N LYS A 585 -11.28 23.41 -9.37
CA LYS A 585 -11.04 23.68 -7.93
C LYS A 585 -12.31 24.14 -7.20
N ARG A 586 -13.20 24.83 -7.92
CA ARG A 586 -14.42 25.42 -7.35
C ARG A 586 -15.57 24.42 -7.21
N CYS A 587 -15.86 23.64 -8.25
CA CYS A 587 -17.03 22.75 -8.27
C CYS A 587 -16.68 21.26 -8.38
N GLY A 588 -15.39 20.90 -8.52
CA GLY A 588 -14.95 19.51 -8.65
C GLY A 588 -15.23 18.86 -10.01
N TYR A 589 -15.89 19.55 -10.95
CA TYR A 589 -16.21 19.01 -12.28
C TYR A 589 -14.94 18.63 -13.05
N GLN A 590 -14.93 17.42 -13.61
CA GLN A 590 -13.83 16.90 -14.41
C GLN A 590 -14.12 17.06 -15.91
N TYR A 591 -13.12 17.51 -16.67
CA TYR A 591 -13.20 17.76 -18.11
C TYR A 591 -11.81 17.64 -18.77
N THR A 592 -11.76 17.56 -20.09
CA THR A 592 -10.51 17.37 -20.86
C THR A 592 -10.13 18.56 -21.73
N ARG A 593 -11.11 19.38 -22.14
CA ARG A 593 -10.87 20.59 -22.95
C ARG A 593 -9.98 21.58 -22.21
N ASP A 594 -9.06 22.22 -22.93
CA ASP A 594 -8.23 23.30 -22.38
C ASP A 594 -9.07 24.55 -22.05
N GLY A 595 -8.65 25.30 -21.02
CA GLY A 595 -9.31 26.53 -20.56
C GLY A 595 -10.00 26.40 -19.19
N LYS A 596 -10.90 27.34 -18.89
CA LYS A 596 -11.65 27.40 -17.62
C LYS A 596 -12.76 26.35 -17.57
N CYS A 597 -13.22 26.05 -16.36
CA CYS A 597 -14.28 25.06 -16.14
C CYS A 597 -15.54 25.40 -16.96
N PRO A 598 -16.05 24.48 -17.78
CA PRO A 598 -17.22 24.74 -18.62
C PRO A 598 -18.52 24.86 -17.82
N LEU A 599 -18.52 24.44 -16.55
CA LEU A 599 -19.69 24.48 -15.68
C LEU A 599 -19.79 25.79 -14.89
N CYS A 600 -18.68 26.26 -14.30
CA CYS A 600 -18.69 27.38 -13.35
C CYS A 600 -17.61 28.44 -13.60
N GLY A 601 -16.82 28.32 -14.67
CA GLY A 601 -15.75 29.26 -15.02
C GLY A 601 -14.54 29.26 -14.08
N GLY A 602 -14.47 28.34 -13.10
CA GLY A 602 -13.34 28.24 -12.17
C GLY A 602 -12.10 27.58 -12.77
N ASP A 603 -10.94 27.85 -12.18
CA ASP A 603 -9.65 27.32 -12.67
C ASP A 603 -9.49 25.81 -12.40
N PRO A 604 -8.83 25.07 -13.31
CA PRO A 604 -8.57 23.64 -13.14
C PRO A 604 -7.32 23.32 -12.33
N LEU A 605 -7.34 22.16 -11.68
CA LEU A 605 -6.15 21.35 -11.43
C LEU A 605 -5.93 20.47 -12.68
N ASP A 606 -4.80 20.63 -13.36
CA ASP A 606 -4.50 19.92 -14.61
C ASP A 606 -3.52 18.75 -14.38
N SER A 607 -3.86 17.54 -14.83
CA SER A 607 -2.96 16.39 -14.79
C SER A 607 -1.72 16.56 -15.67
N ARG A 608 -1.67 17.55 -16.58
CA ARG A 608 -0.50 17.89 -17.39
C ARG A 608 0.73 18.20 -16.53
N GLU A 609 0.56 18.90 -15.41
CA GLU A 609 1.66 19.16 -14.47
C GLU A 609 2.16 17.85 -13.85
N ARG A 610 1.25 16.94 -13.52
CA ARG A 610 1.62 15.59 -13.05
C ARG A 610 2.39 14.80 -14.11
N ILE A 611 1.98 14.86 -15.37
CA ILE A 611 2.68 14.21 -16.49
C ILE A 611 4.11 14.76 -16.61
N LYS A 612 4.30 16.08 -16.52
CA LYS A 612 5.63 16.70 -16.53
C LYS A 612 6.50 16.18 -15.38
N LEU A 613 5.95 16.10 -14.17
CA LEU A 613 6.67 15.58 -12.99
C LEU A 613 7.00 14.09 -13.11
N LEU A 614 6.09 13.27 -13.63
CA LEU A 614 6.35 11.84 -13.89
C LEU A 614 7.45 11.66 -14.95
N ARG A 615 7.44 12.47 -16.02
CA ARG A 615 8.52 12.49 -17.02
C ARG A 615 9.85 12.86 -16.38
N LYS A 616 9.87 13.89 -15.53
CA LYS A 616 11.09 14.26 -14.76
C LYS A 616 11.62 13.10 -13.92
N LEU A 617 10.75 12.37 -13.21
CA LEU A 617 11.17 11.19 -12.45
C LEU A 617 11.67 10.05 -13.34
N ALA A 618 11.03 9.84 -14.50
CA ALA A 618 11.45 8.82 -15.46
C ALA A 618 12.85 9.09 -16.00
N LEU A 619 13.25 10.36 -16.15
CA LEU A 619 14.60 10.74 -16.55
C LEU A 619 15.69 10.32 -15.58
N GLU A 620 15.36 10.33 -14.29
CA GLU A 620 16.27 9.89 -13.24
C GLU A 620 16.38 8.36 -13.16
N ALA A 621 15.40 7.64 -13.70
CA ALA A 621 15.33 6.20 -13.67
C ALA A 621 15.95 5.55 -14.91
N GLU A 622 16.34 4.30 -14.79
CA GLU A 622 16.74 3.46 -15.91
C GLU A 622 15.56 2.67 -16.47
N HIS A 623 14.67 2.24 -15.57
CA HIS A 623 13.47 1.48 -15.88
C HIS A 623 12.23 2.09 -15.23
N VAL A 624 11.09 1.98 -15.91
CA VAL A 624 9.77 2.24 -15.34
C VAL A 624 9.02 0.93 -15.16
N ILE A 625 8.42 0.77 -13.99
CA ILE A 625 7.49 -0.31 -13.69
C ILE A 625 6.16 0.32 -13.31
N VAL A 626 5.06 -0.14 -13.90
CA VAL A 626 3.72 0.27 -13.50
C VAL A 626 3.01 -0.86 -12.77
N GLY A 627 2.51 -0.58 -11.57
CA GLY A 627 1.84 -1.52 -10.67
C GLY A 627 0.42 -1.08 -10.35
N THR A 628 -0.40 -0.86 -11.38
CA THR A 628 -1.83 -0.52 -11.24
C THR A 628 -2.67 -1.75 -10.92
N ASP A 629 -3.94 -1.52 -10.55
CA ASP A 629 -4.93 -2.57 -10.32
C ASP A 629 -4.95 -3.63 -11.44
N PRO A 630 -5.15 -4.91 -11.09
CA PRO A 630 -5.17 -6.01 -12.05
C PRO A 630 -6.56 -6.10 -12.73
N ASP A 631 -7.01 -5.03 -13.39
CA ASP A 631 -8.24 -5.01 -14.18
C ASP A 631 -8.04 -4.25 -15.50
N ARG A 632 -9.04 -4.30 -16.41
CA ARG A 632 -8.98 -3.58 -17.70
C ARG A 632 -8.72 -2.09 -17.55
N GLU A 633 -9.27 -1.48 -16.49
CA GLU A 633 -9.08 -0.06 -16.20
C GLU A 633 -7.63 0.22 -15.78
N GLY A 634 -7.07 -0.60 -14.89
CA GLY A 634 -5.69 -0.52 -14.44
C GLY A 634 -4.69 -0.77 -15.58
N GLU A 635 -4.99 -1.69 -16.50
CA GLU A 635 -4.15 -1.93 -17.68
C GLU A 635 -4.14 -0.72 -18.62
N LYS A 636 -5.29 -0.05 -18.80
CA LYS A 636 -5.38 1.22 -19.54
C LYS A 636 -4.57 2.33 -18.85
N ILE A 637 -4.71 2.50 -17.53
CA ILE A 637 -3.93 3.51 -16.79
C ILE A 637 -2.44 3.23 -16.97
N ALA A 638 -2.03 1.95 -16.91
CA ALA A 638 -0.65 1.57 -17.16
C ALA A 638 -0.20 1.91 -18.57
N TRP A 639 -1.04 1.65 -19.58
CA TRP A 639 -0.77 2.05 -20.96
C TRP A 639 -0.57 3.55 -21.11
N ASP A 640 -1.44 4.39 -20.54
CA ASP A 640 -1.28 5.86 -20.60
C ASP A 640 0.02 6.33 -19.96
N VAL A 641 0.31 5.83 -18.76
CA VAL A 641 1.54 6.17 -18.04
C VAL A 641 2.75 5.74 -18.86
N LEU A 642 2.75 4.53 -19.42
CA LEU A 642 3.86 4.03 -20.23
C LEU A 642 3.99 4.77 -21.57
N MET A 643 2.90 5.20 -22.19
CA MET A 643 2.95 6.08 -23.38
C MET A 643 3.58 7.43 -23.06
N MET A 644 3.33 7.97 -21.87
CA MET A 644 3.94 9.24 -21.46
C MET A 644 5.40 9.10 -20.99
N LEU A 645 5.84 7.91 -20.55
CA LEU A 645 7.13 7.71 -19.88
C LEU A 645 8.15 6.86 -20.65
N SER A 646 7.72 5.94 -21.51
CA SER A 646 8.62 5.04 -22.25
C SER A 646 9.69 5.72 -23.13
N PRO A 647 9.49 6.94 -23.68
CA PRO A 647 10.56 7.63 -24.40
C PRO A 647 11.77 7.97 -23.51
N TYR A 648 11.56 8.09 -22.20
CA TYR A 648 12.52 8.60 -21.23
C TYR A 648 13.37 7.51 -20.56
N VAL A 649 13.01 6.24 -20.75
CA VAL A 649 13.66 5.10 -20.09
C VAL A 649 14.11 4.04 -21.08
N ARG A 650 14.98 3.14 -20.61
CA ARG A 650 15.49 2.02 -21.41
C ARG A 650 14.44 0.93 -21.57
N THR A 651 13.76 0.57 -20.49
CA THR A 651 12.66 -0.39 -20.52
C THR A 651 11.51 0.07 -19.65
N ALA A 652 10.32 -0.39 -20.00
CA ALA A 652 9.07 -0.02 -19.35
C ALA A 652 8.25 -1.31 -19.22
N ARG A 653 7.85 -1.68 -18.00
CA ARG A 653 7.22 -2.99 -17.70
C ARG A 653 5.99 -2.83 -16.82
N ARG A 654 5.20 -3.89 -16.73
CA ARG A 654 4.00 -4.02 -15.90
C ARG A 654 4.25 -5.04 -14.78
N ALA A 655 3.93 -4.66 -13.55
CA ALA A 655 3.95 -5.54 -12.38
C ALA A 655 2.51 -5.81 -11.94
N GLU A 656 2.09 -7.07 -11.94
CA GLU A 656 0.72 -7.46 -11.56
C GLU A 656 0.70 -8.10 -10.16
N PHE A 657 -0.27 -7.71 -9.34
CA PHE A 657 -0.48 -8.29 -8.01
C PHE A 657 -1.94 -8.13 -7.58
N HIS A 658 -2.49 -9.16 -6.93
CA HIS A 658 -3.87 -9.18 -6.41
C HIS A 658 -3.97 -8.84 -4.92
N GLU A 659 -2.83 -8.60 -4.27
CA GLU A 659 -2.72 -8.20 -2.87
C GLU A 659 -1.57 -7.19 -2.70
N VAL A 660 -1.78 -6.16 -1.88
CA VAL A 660 -0.73 -5.20 -1.51
C VAL A 660 0.02 -5.73 -0.29
N THR A 661 0.83 -6.77 -0.46
CA THR A 661 1.66 -7.36 0.61
C THR A 661 3.13 -7.43 0.20
N LYS A 662 4.05 -7.47 1.18
CA LYS A 662 5.49 -7.56 0.89
C LYS A 662 5.83 -8.75 -0.01
N LYS A 663 5.29 -9.94 0.30
CA LYS A 663 5.51 -11.17 -0.49
C LYS A 663 4.98 -11.03 -1.93
N ALA A 664 3.77 -10.49 -2.10
CA ALA A 664 3.17 -10.28 -3.43
C ALA A 664 3.96 -9.28 -4.28
N ILE A 665 4.35 -8.13 -3.72
CA ILE A 665 5.14 -7.12 -4.44
C ILE A 665 6.54 -7.66 -4.81
N GLN A 666 7.18 -8.45 -3.93
CA GLN A 666 8.47 -9.08 -4.25
C GLN A 666 8.36 -10.14 -5.35
N SER A 667 7.26 -10.88 -5.45
CA SER A 667 6.99 -11.78 -6.59
C SER A 667 6.73 -10.98 -7.86
N ALA A 668 5.87 -9.94 -7.81
CA ALA A 668 5.58 -9.08 -8.95
C ALA A 668 6.82 -8.36 -9.52
N LEU A 669 7.78 -7.98 -8.67
CA LEU A 669 9.06 -7.40 -9.11
C LEU A 669 10.01 -8.41 -9.77
N ARG A 670 9.82 -9.72 -9.54
CA ARG A 670 10.58 -10.80 -10.18
C ARG A 670 9.93 -11.26 -11.48
N GLU A 671 8.61 -11.18 -11.56
CA GLU A 671 7.78 -11.66 -12.66
C GLU A 671 7.17 -10.47 -13.44
N LEU A 672 8.02 -9.59 -13.95
CA LEU A 672 7.59 -8.45 -14.75
C LEU A 672 7.12 -8.89 -16.13
N ARG A 673 5.99 -8.35 -16.58
CA ARG A 673 5.43 -8.60 -17.91
C ARG A 673 5.35 -7.33 -18.77
N GLU A 674 5.05 -7.52 -20.05
CA GLU A 674 4.62 -6.44 -20.94
C GLU A 674 3.15 -6.09 -20.71
N LEU A 675 2.72 -4.96 -21.26
CA LEU A 675 1.30 -4.61 -21.31
C LEU A 675 0.54 -5.58 -22.21
N GLU A 676 -0.68 -5.91 -21.79
CA GLU A 676 -1.61 -6.69 -22.60
C GLU A 676 -2.40 -5.75 -23.52
N GLU A 677 -1.96 -5.61 -24.78
CA GLU A 677 -2.58 -4.67 -25.73
C GLU A 677 -4.09 -4.97 -25.93
N LYS A 678 -4.50 -6.24 -25.99
CA LYS A 678 -5.91 -6.64 -26.17
C LYS A 678 -6.81 -6.21 -25.00
N THR A 679 -6.29 -6.26 -23.78
CA THR A 679 -6.97 -5.75 -22.56
C THR A 679 -7.19 -4.23 -22.65
N VAL A 680 -6.21 -3.50 -23.17
CA VAL A 680 -6.32 -2.04 -23.43
C VAL A 680 -7.31 -1.76 -24.55
N GLU A 681 -7.27 -2.51 -25.66
CA GLU A 681 -8.23 -2.38 -26.77
C GLU A 681 -9.68 -2.56 -26.30
N ALA A 682 -9.94 -3.59 -25.48
CA ALA A 682 -11.25 -3.82 -24.88
C ALA A 682 -11.70 -2.63 -24.00
N GLN A 683 -10.78 -2.05 -23.23
CA GLN A 683 -11.08 -0.85 -22.45
C GLN A 683 -11.40 0.36 -23.35
N ILE A 684 -10.65 0.55 -24.44
CA ILE A 684 -10.86 1.65 -25.38
C ILE A 684 -12.23 1.50 -26.05
N ALA A 685 -12.57 0.32 -26.56
CA ALA A 685 -13.87 0.04 -27.16
C ALA A 685 -15.01 0.39 -26.19
N ARG A 686 -14.92 -0.07 -24.93
CA ARG A 686 -15.88 0.26 -23.87
C ARG A 686 -15.98 1.76 -23.66
N ARG A 687 -14.85 2.45 -23.56
CA ARG A 687 -14.81 3.91 -23.28
C ARG A 687 -15.37 4.72 -24.44
N VAL A 688 -15.09 4.33 -25.68
CA VAL A 688 -15.60 4.97 -26.90
C VAL A 688 -17.10 4.77 -27.02
N GLU A 689 -17.60 3.57 -26.77
CA GLU A 689 -19.03 3.27 -26.81
C GLU A 689 -19.81 4.07 -25.76
N ASP A 690 -19.37 4.04 -24.50
CA ASP A 690 -19.92 4.84 -23.40
C ASP A 690 -19.96 6.33 -23.78
N ARG A 691 -18.91 6.80 -24.45
CA ARG A 691 -18.78 8.19 -24.89
C ARG A 691 -19.76 8.51 -26.02
N TRP A 692 -19.74 7.75 -27.11
CA TRP A 692 -20.55 7.98 -28.30
C TRP A 692 -22.05 7.91 -27.99
N PHE A 693 -22.50 6.80 -27.42
CA PHE A 693 -23.92 6.60 -27.15
C PHE A 693 -24.38 7.39 -25.93
N GLY A 694 -23.57 7.45 -24.87
CA GLY A 694 -23.89 8.21 -23.67
C GLY A 694 -24.03 9.70 -23.97
N PHE A 695 -23.10 10.32 -24.71
CA PHE A 695 -23.20 11.74 -25.05
C PHE A 695 -24.33 11.99 -26.03
N ARG A 696 -24.44 11.18 -27.10
CA ARG A 696 -25.48 11.38 -28.12
C ARG A 696 -26.90 11.30 -27.52
N LEU A 697 -27.17 10.27 -26.73
CA LEU A 697 -28.48 10.13 -26.06
C LEU A 697 -28.70 11.24 -25.02
N SER A 698 -27.64 11.67 -24.33
CA SER A 698 -27.72 12.81 -23.40
C SER A 698 -28.07 14.10 -24.14
N GLU A 699 -27.44 14.41 -25.28
CA GLU A 699 -27.77 15.59 -26.09
C GLU A 699 -29.23 15.57 -26.56
N ILE A 700 -29.73 14.41 -27.01
CA ILE A 700 -31.12 14.24 -27.43
C ILE A 700 -32.06 14.56 -26.26
N LEU A 701 -31.81 14.01 -25.07
CA LEU A 701 -32.60 14.32 -23.87
C LEU A 701 -32.52 15.80 -23.50
N GLN A 702 -31.32 16.37 -23.49
CA GLN A 702 -31.10 17.76 -23.11
C GLN A 702 -31.81 18.73 -24.07
N LYS A 703 -31.80 18.45 -25.38
CA LYS A 703 -32.55 19.22 -26.38
C LYS A 703 -34.06 19.07 -26.20
N ARG A 704 -34.54 17.83 -26.02
CA ARG A 704 -35.98 17.53 -25.88
C ARG A 704 -36.59 18.16 -24.63
N PHE A 705 -35.90 18.08 -23.50
CA PHE A 705 -36.40 18.53 -22.19
C PHE A 705 -35.84 19.89 -21.75
N ARG A 706 -34.97 20.52 -22.58
CA ARG A 706 -34.29 21.80 -22.30
C ARG A 706 -33.54 21.83 -20.96
N ASP A 707 -32.99 20.69 -20.54
CA ASP A 707 -32.26 20.55 -19.28
C ASP A 707 -30.90 19.89 -19.52
N ARG A 708 -29.84 20.70 -19.43
CA ARG A 708 -28.43 20.29 -19.60
C ARG A 708 -27.94 19.31 -18.53
N ASN A 709 -28.67 19.15 -17.43
CA ASN A 709 -28.33 18.22 -16.36
C ASN A 709 -28.81 16.79 -16.61
N LEU A 710 -29.49 16.52 -17.72
CA LEU A 710 -29.91 15.17 -18.10
C LEU A 710 -28.75 14.37 -18.68
N SER A 711 -28.71 13.08 -18.33
CA SER A 711 -27.84 12.10 -18.98
C SER A 711 -28.60 10.82 -19.26
N ALA A 712 -28.19 10.14 -20.32
CA ALA A 712 -28.58 8.78 -20.64
C ALA A 712 -27.34 7.91 -20.71
N GLY A 713 -27.50 6.64 -20.34
CA GLY A 713 -26.46 5.63 -20.46
C GLY A 713 -27.10 4.26 -20.64
N ARG A 714 -26.42 3.37 -21.36
CA ARG A 714 -26.96 2.05 -21.72
C ARG A 714 -27.30 1.22 -20.49
N ALA A 715 -26.38 1.09 -19.54
CA ALA A 715 -26.65 0.39 -18.28
C ALA A 715 -27.51 1.18 -17.28
N GLN A 716 -27.48 2.52 -17.34
CA GLN A 716 -28.25 3.38 -16.44
C GLN A 716 -29.77 3.26 -16.67
N THR A 717 -30.17 3.09 -17.93
CA THR A 717 -31.59 3.16 -18.33
C THR A 717 -32.40 1.90 -17.94
N PRO A 718 -31.92 0.67 -18.18
CA PRO A 718 -32.55 -0.56 -17.67
C PRO A 718 -32.69 -0.57 -16.16
N VAL A 719 -31.63 -0.16 -15.45
CA VAL A 719 -31.65 -0.11 -13.98
C VAL A 719 -32.72 0.86 -13.47
N LEU A 720 -32.87 2.03 -14.11
CA LEU A 720 -33.96 2.95 -13.81
C LEU A 720 -35.33 2.30 -14.09
N GLY A 721 -35.45 1.56 -15.20
CA GLY A 721 -36.63 0.79 -15.56
C GLY A 721 -37.06 -0.19 -14.46
N TRP A 722 -36.14 -1.01 -13.95
CA TRP A 722 -36.42 -1.96 -12.87
C TRP A 722 -36.93 -1.27 -11.60
N ILE A 723 -36.31 -0.15 -11.23
CA ILE A 723 -36.73 0.61 -10.05
C ILE A 723 -38.15 1.18 -10.26
N ILE A 724 -38.47 1.66 -11.46
CA ILE A 724 -39.81 2.16 -11.81
C ILE A 724 -40.84 1.05 -11.74
N GLU A 725 -40.57 -0.08 -12.39
CA GLU A 725 -41.46 -1.25 -12.42
C GLU A 725 -41.71 -1.76 -11.01
N ARG A 726 -40.66 -1.86 -10.18
CA ARG A 726 -40.83 -2.25 -8.77
C ARG A 726 -41.61 -1.22 -7.95
N CYS A 727 -41.46 0.08 -8.22
CA CYS A 727 -42.30 1.10 -7.60
C CYS A 727 -43.79 0.93 -7.98
N ASP A 728 -44.06 0.51 -9.21
CA ASP A 728 -45.43 0.28 -9.69
C ASP A 728 -46.04 -1.00 -9.10
N GLU A 729 -45.26 -2.07 -8.97
CA GLU A 729 -45.65 -3.26 -8.23
C GLU A 729 -45.92 -2.95 -6.74
N HIS A 730 -45.05 -2.15 -6.11
CA HIS A 730 -45.19 -1.76 -4.71
C HIS A 730 -46.49 -0.98 -4.42
N ARG A 731 -47.02 -0.25 -5.40
CA ARG A 731 -48.28 0.48 -5.25
C ARG A 731 -49.49 -0.46 -5.23
N LYS A 732 -49.41 -1.62 -5.88
CA LYS A 732 -50.47 -2.62 -5.87
C LYS A 732 -50.57 -3.21 -4.46
N ARG A 733 -51.80 -3.37 -3.97
CA ARG A 733 -52.06 -3.96 -2.65
C ARG A 733 -52.51 -5.41 -2.82
N VAL A 734 -51.99 -6.27 -1.96
CA VAL A 734 -52.42 -7.67 -1.83
C VAL A 734 -52.94 -7.87 -0.42
N LYS A 735 -54.04 -8.63 -0.29
CA LYS A 735 -54.56 -9.04 1.00
C LYS A 735 -53.65 -10.15 1.50
N ILE A 736 -53.04 -9.99 2.66
CA ILE A 736 -52.33 -11.07 3.35
C ILE A 736 -53.00 -11.32 4.68
N GLY A 737 -52.98 -12.57 5.13
CA GLY A 737 -53.30 -12.92 6.50
C GLY A 737 -52.10 -13.57 7.15
N THR A 738 -51.68 -13.00 8.28
CA THR A 738 -50.55 -13.53 9.05
C THR A 738 -51.06 -14.32 10.25
N LEU A 739 -50.66 -15.58 10.33
CA LEU A 739 -50.83 -16.45 11.50
C LEU A 739 -49.68 -16.14 12.45
N ARG A 740 -49.86 -15.18 13.36
CA ARG A 740 -48.78 -14.61 14.19
C ARG A 740 -48.11 -15.67 15.08
N GLU A 741 -48.90 -16.55 15.67
CA GLU A 741 -48.44 -17.62 16.56
C GLU A 741 -47.58 -18.63 15.82
N LEU A 742 -47.94 -18.91 14.57
CA LEU A 742 -47.19 -19.81 13.70
C LEU A 742 -46.05 -19.10 12.98
N GLY A 743 -46.06 -17.77 12.88
CA GLY A 743 -45.08 -17.00 12.10
C GLY A 743 -45.21 -17.21 10.59
N LEU A 744 -46.43 -17.49 10.09
CA LEU A 744 -46.71 -17.78 8.69
C LEU A 744 -47.58 -16.71 8.06
N THR A 745 -47.41 -16.48 6.76
CA THR A 745 -48.21 -15.52 6.00
C THR A 745 -48.84 -16.23 4.82
N ILE A 746 -50.16 -16.04 4.65
CA ILE A 746 -50.97 -16.59 3.57
C ILE A 746 -51.38 -15.43 2.68
N GLU A 747 -51.15 -15.59 1.37
CA GLU A 747 -51.61 -14.64 0.37
C GLU A 747 -53.08 -14.87 0.02
N ASN A 748 -53.85 -13.78 -0.02
CA ASN A 748 -55.28 -13.72 -0.31
C ASN A 748 -56.12 -14.76 0.45
N PRO A 749 -56.09 -14.76 1.80
CA PRO A 749 -56.90 -15.69 2.57
C PRO A 749 -58.40 -15.37 2.40
N PRO A 750 -59.24 -16.39 2.13
CA PRO A 750 -60.69 -16.22 2.05
C PRO A 750 -61.37 -16.11 3.42
N TYR A 751 -60.61 -16.26 4.51
CA TYR A 751 -61.10 -16.33 5.89
C TYR A 751 -60.34 -15.39 6.84
N GLU A 752 -60.99 -15.03 7.95
CA GLU A 752 -60.40 -14.26 9.06
C GLU A 752 -60.00 -15.16 10.25
N LYS A 753 -60.69 -16.29 10.42
CA LYS A 753 -60.30 -17.39 11.30
C LYS A 753 -60.23 -18.67 10.48
N VAL A 754 -59.21 -19.47 10.74
CA VAL A 754 -59.03 -20.73 10.01
C VAL A 754 -58.59 -21.83 10.96
N ARG A 755 -59.24 -22.98 10.82
CA ARG A 755 -58.78 -24.21 11.45
C ARG A 755 -57.66 -24.80 10.60
N VAL A 756 -56.48 -24.94 11.19
CA VAL A 756 -55.30 -25.50 10.52
C VAL A 756 -54.94 -26.79 11.20
N LYS A 757 -54.89 -27.88 10.44
CA LYS A 757 -54.32 -29.14 10.90
C LYS A 757 -52.85 -29.18 10.48
N ILE A 758 -51.96 -29.23 11.47
CA ILE A 758 -50.51 -29.26 11.28
C ILE A 758 -50.02 -30.68 11.57
N GLU A 759 -49.51 -31.34 10.54
CA GLU A 759 -48.93 -32.67 10.62
C GLU A 759 -47.43 -32.59 10.33
N LYS A 760 -46.62 -33.23 11.18
CA LYS A 760 -45.20 -33.39 10.89
C LYS A 760 -45.05 -34.48 9.82
N VAL A 761 -44.52 -34.09 8.67
CA VAL A 761 -44.32 -35.00 7.53
C VAL A 761 -42.99 -35.72 7.68
N GLU A 762 -41.93 -34.97 7.93
CA GLU A 762 -40.57 -35.50 7.92
C GLU A 762 -39.64 -34.65 8.80
N GLU A 763 -38.65 -35.31 9.42
CA GLU A 763 -37.51 -34.64 10.05
C GLU A 763 -36.23 -35.26 9.53
N LYS A 764 -35.35 -34.41 8.97
CA LYS A 764 -34.08 -34.80 8.38
C LYS A 764 -32.97 -33.98 9.01
N THR A 765 -31.87 -34.67 9.34
CA THR A 765 -30.59 -34.03 9.61
C THR A 765 -29.82 -34.00 8.30
N GLU A 766 -29.45 -32.81 7.84
CA GLU A 766 -28.71 -32.64 6.58
C GLU A 766 -27.50 -31.72 6.81
N GLU A 767 -26.48 -31.90 5.97
CA GLU A 767 -25.35 -30.98 5.93
C GLU A 767 -25.66 -29.80 5.00
N ARG A 768 -25.36 -28.60 5.49
CA ARG A 768 -25.45 -27.37 4.72
C ARG A 768 -24.07 -26.78 4.51
N THR A 769 -23.64 -26.79 3.26
CA THR A 769 -22.42 -26.11 2.85
C THR A 769 -22.55 -24.60 3.12
N PRO A 770 -21.51 -23.97 3.69
CA PRO A 770 -21.48 -22.52 3.83
C PRO A 770 -21.55 -21.84 2.47
N PRO A 771 -21.98 -20.58 2.41
CA PRO A 771 -21.97 -19.84 1.17
C PRO A 771 -20.53 -19.52 0.72
N PRO A 772 -20.30 -19.28 -0.59
CA PRO A 772 -18.97 -18.98 -1.11
C PRO A 772 -18.38 -17.70 -0.50
N PRO A 773 -17.05 -17.50 -0.61
CA PRO A 773 -16.40 -16.23 -0.34
C PRO A 773 -17.07 -15.07 -1.08
N PHE A 774 -16.82 -13.85 -0.62
CA PHE A 774 -17.41 -12.68 -1.26
C PHE A 774 -16.85 -12.45 -2.66
N THR A 775 -17.77 -12.19 -3.59
CA THR A 775 -17.58 -11.38 -4.78
C THR A 775 -17.95 -9.93 -4.47
N THR A 776 -17.72 -9.00 -5.40
CA THR A 776 -18.09 -7.59 -5.20
C THR A 776 -19.59 -7.42 -4.96
N ASP A 777 -20.45 -8.08 -5.75
CA ASP A 777 -21.90 -7.96 -5.61
C ASP A 777 -22.40 -8.49 -4.26
N THR A 778 -21.95 -9.68 -3.85
CA THR A 778 -22.35 -10.28 -2.56
C THR A 778 -21.79 -9.50 -1.36
N LEU A 779 -20.60 -8.91 -1.47
CA LEU A 779 -20.06 -8.00 -0.45
C LEU A 779 -20.93 -6.75 -0.29
N LEU A 780 -21.30 -6.12 -1.41
CA LEU A 780 -22.12 -4.90 -1.39
C LEU A 780 -23.53 -5.20 -0.85
N GLU A 781 -24.07 -6.37 -1.15
CA GLU A 781 -25.35 -6.82 -0.60
C GLU A 781 -25.30 -6.94 0.92
N ASP A 782 -24.33 -7.69 1.44
CA ASP A 782 -24.21 -7.91 2.88
C ASP A 782 -23.78 -6.66 3.65
N ALA A 783 -22.92 -5.83 3.06
CA ALA A 783 -22.53 -4.55 3.64
C ALA A 783 -23.75 -3.61 3.80
N ASN A 784 -24.64 -3.57 2.81
CA ASN A 784 -25.89 -2.81 2.93
C ASN A 784 -26.84 -3.44 3.95
N ARG A 785 -27.02 -4.76 3.89
CA ARG A 785 -27.94 -5.51 4.76
C ARG A 785 -27.55 -5.40 6.23
N PHE A 786 -26.31 -5.72 6.57
CA PHE A 786 -25.82 -5.82 7.95
C PHE A 786 -25.24 -4.52 8.48
N LEU A 787 -24.49 -3.78 7.67
CA LEU A 787 -23.76 -2.58 8.12
C LEU A 787 -24.44 -1.26 7.74
N LYS A 788 -25.53 -1.31 6.97
CA LYS A 788 -26.25 -0.13 6.46
C LYS A 788 -25.36 0.81 5.65
N LEU A 789 -24.33 0.26 5.00
CA LEU A 789 -23.47 1.03 4.11
C LEU A 789 -24.11 1.17 2.72
N SER A 790 -23.97 2.36 2.13
CA SER A 790 -24.25 2.52 0.70
C SER A 790 -23.23 1.75 -0.14
N ALA A 791 -23.58 1.44 -1.39
CA ALA A 791 -22.67 0.73 -2.29
C ALA A 791 -21.36 1.51 -2.52
N ASP A 792 -21.44 2.83 -2.63
CA ASP A 792 -20.28 3.72 -2.77
C ASP A 792 -19.37 3.71 -1.53
N GLU A 793 -19.94 3.84 -0.33
CA GLU A 793 -19.18 3.78 0.91
C GLU A 793 -18.51 2.42 1.10
N ALA A 794 -19.22 1.32 0.83
CA ALA A 794 -18.69 -0.03 0.95
C ALA A 794 -17.52 -0.26 -0.03
N MET A 795 -17.66 0.16 -1.30
CA MET A 795 -16.56 0.10 -2.28
C MET A 795 -15.35 0.93 -1.86
N ARG A 796 -15.56 2.17 -1.37
CA ARG A 796 -14.47 3.02 -0.91
C ARG A 796 -13.71 2.39 0.27
N ILE A 797 -14.44 1.85 1.25
CA ILE A 797 -13.84 1.17 2.40
C ILE A 797 -13.10 -0.09 1.96
N ALA A 798 -13.67 -0.89 1.05
CA ALA A 798 -13.02 -2.07 0.50
C ALA A 798 -11.74 -1.71 -0.27
N GLN A 799 -11.75 -0.63 -1.06
CA GLN A 799 -10.56 -0.08 -1.70
C GLN A 799 -9.49 0.30 -0.67
N GLU A 800 -9.86 1.04 0.39
CA GLU A 800 -8.91 1.40 1.44
C GLU A 800 -8.36 0.16 2.16
N LEU A 801 -9.17 -0.87 2.43
CA LEU A 801 -8.70 -2.14 3.02
C LEU A 801 -7.71 -2.87 2.09
N PHE A 802 -8.00 -2.93 0.78
CA PHE A 802 -7.13 -3.54 -0.22
C PHE A 802 -5.80 -2.78 -0.34
N GLU A 803 -5.84 -1.45 -0.47
CA GLU A 803 -4.64 -0.61 -0.60
C GLU A 803 -3.75 -0.67 0.64
N ASN A 804 -4.32 -0.95 1.81
CA ASN A 804 -3.58 -1.19 3.05
C ASN A 804 -3.05 -2.63 3.19
N GLY A 805 -3.34 -3.53 2.25
CA GLY A 805 -2.87 -4.91 2.25
C GLY A 805 -3.64 -5.83 3.20
N LEU A 806 -4.87 -5.47 3.58
CA LEU A 806 -5.68 -6.23 4.54
C LEU A 806 -6.60 -7.25 3.86
N ILE A 807 -7.03 -6.98 2.63
CA ILE A 807 -7.85 -7.88 1.82
C ILE A 807 -7.27 -8.01 0.40
N THR A 808 -7.70 -9.05 -0.32
CA THR A 808 -7.47 -9.20 -1.76
C THR A 808 -8.22 -8.14 -2.57
N TYR A 809 -7.92 -8.07 -3.87
CA TYR A 809 -8.57 -7.13 -4.78
C TYR A 809 -10.12 -7.21 -4.72
N HIS A 810 -10.74 -6.07 -4.47
CA HIS A 810 -12.16 -5.99 -4.09
C HIS A 810 -13.13 -5.88 -5.28
N ARG A 811 -12.62 -5.73 -6.51
CA ARG A 811 -13.42 -5.69 -7.76
C ARG A 811 -13.28 -7.03 -8.49
N THR A 812 -14.02 -8.02 -8.03
CA THR A 812 -13.95 -9.40 -8.51
C THR A 812 -15.35 -10.00 -8.57
N ASP A 813 -15.59 -10.78 -9.60
CA ASP A 813 -16.79 -11.58 -9.79
C ASP A 813 -16.53 -13.09 -9.65
N SER A 814 -15.30 -13.47 -9.32
CA SER A 814 -14.88 -14.84 -9.08
C SER A 814 -14.99 -15.22 -7.60
N THR A 815 -15.49 -16.43 -7.32
CA THR A 815 -15.45 -17.00 -5.96
C THR A 815 -14.20 -17.86 -5.71
N ARG A 816 -13.32 -18.01 -6.71
CA ARG A 816 -12.11 -18.84 -6.64
C ARG A 816 -11.23 -18.42 -5.47
N VAL A 817 -10.64 -19.40 -4.79
CA VAL A 817 -9.66 -19.23 -3.71
C VAL A 817 -8.32 -19.79 -4.17
N SER A 818 -7.25 -19.00 -4.04
CA SER A 818 -5.88 -19.42 -4.32
C SER A 818 -5.34 -20.35 -3.23
N ASP A 819 -4.26 -21.08 -3.52
CA ASP A 819 -3.56 -21.88 -2.51
C ASP A 819 -3.10 -21.06 -1.30
N ARG A 820 -2.74 -19.78 -1.53
CA ARG A 820 -2.41 -18.87 -0.43
C ARG A 820 -3.63 -18.58 0.45
N GLY A 821 -4.79 -18.33 -0.16
CA GLY A 821 -6.05 -18.16 0.58
C GLY A 821 -6.41 -19.41 1.38
N ILE A 822 -6.24 -20.58 0.79
CA ILE A 822 -6.45 -21.87 1.47
C ILE A 822 -5.53 -22.00 2.69
N GLN A 823 -4.26 -21.63 2.57
CA GLN A 823 -3.32 -21.64 3.69
C GLN A 823 -3.76 -20.68 4.82
N VAL A 824 -4.20 -19.47 4.47
CA VAL A 824 -4.73 -18.50 5.44
C VAL A 824 -5.92 -19.06 6.21
N ALA A 825 -6.87 -19.69 5.53
CA ALA A 825 -8.01 -20.30 6.21
C ALA A 825 -7.63 -21.50 7.08
N ARG A 826 -6.72 -22.36 6.58
CA ARG A 826 -6.22 -23.52 7.33
C ARG A 826 -5.53 -23.12 8.62
N GLU A 827 -4.67 -22.09 8.57
CA GLU A 827 -3.95 -21.60 9.76
C GLU A 827 -4.91 -21.07 10.85
N PHE A 828 -6.04 -20.45 10.45
CA PHE A 828 -7.01 -19.91 11.40
C PHE A 828 -7.99 -20.96 11.94
N LEU A 829 -8.44 -21.88 11.09
CA LEU A 829 -9.50 -22.84 11.44
C LEU A 829 -8.97 -24.13 12.08
N GLY A 830 -7.69 -24.47 11.88
CA GLY A 830 -7.10 -25.71 12.39
C GLY A 830 -7.89 -26.93 11.94
N ASP A 831 -8.28 -27.79 12.89
CA ASP A 831 -9.02 -29.03 12.63
C ASP A 831 -10.42 -28.81 12.02
N LYS A 832 -10.96 -27.59 12.12
CA LYS A 832 -12.26 -27.21 11.55
C LYS A 832 -12.19 -26.75 10.10
N PHE A 833 -11.00 -26.79 9.50
CA PHE A 833 -10.77 -26.43 8.11
C PHE A 833 -11.29 -27.51 7.15
N HIS A 834 -11.95 -27.08 6.08
CA HIS A 834 -12.37 -27.91 4.96
C HIS A 834 -12.00 -27.23 3.64
N ARG A 835 -11.07 -27.81 2.87
CA ARG A 835 -10.58 -27.23 1.60
C ARG A 835 -11.73 -27.08 0.61
N ARG A 836 -12.00 -25.85 0.17
CA ARG A 836 -12.89 -25.55 -0.96
C ARG A 836 -12.26 -24.50 -1.84
N GLU A 837 -11.90 -24.88 -3.06
CA GLU A 837 -11.33 -23.94 -4.04
C GLU A 837 -12.37 -22.97 -4.59
N TRP A 838 -13.64 -23.40 -4.59
CA TRP A 838 -14.76 -22.72 -5.22
C TRP A 838 -14.55 -22.50 -6.74
N LYS A 839 -15.62 -22.22 -7.48
CA LYS A 839 -15.56 -22.04 -8.94
C LYS A 839 -15.71 -20.57 -9.31
N GLY A 840 -14.98 -20.12 -10.32
CA GLY A 840 -15.13 -18.77 -10.87
C GLY A 840 -14.57 -18.72 -12.28
N GLU A 841 -15.23 -17.97 -13.16
CA GLU A 841 -14.66 -17.56 -14.44
C GLU A 841 -13.67 -16.41 -14.21
N GLY A 842 -12.56 -16.40 -14.94
CA GLY A 842 -11.55 -15.33 -14.88
C GLY A 842 -10.34 -15.61 -13.98
N ALA A 843 -9.30 -14.78 -14.12
CA ALA A 843 -8.02 -14.92 -13.43
C ALA A 843 -8.04 -14.45 -11.96
N HIS A 844 -9.07 -13.69 -11.56
CA HIS A 844 -9.15 -13.06 -10.25
C HIS A 844 -9.57 -14.02 -9.13
N GLU A 845 -9.09 -13.72 -7.93
CA GLU A 845 -9.50 -14.37 -6.68
C GLU A 845 -10.72 -13.67 -6.07
N CYS A 846 -11.43 -14.36 -5.18
CA CYS A 846 -12.46 -13.78 -4.34
C CYS A 846 -11.93 -12.71 -3.36
N ILE A 847 -12.86 -11.98 -2.72
CA ILE A 847 -12.56 -11.02 -1.66
C ILE A 847 -12.39 -11.76 -0.32
N ARG A 848 -11.16 -11.73 0.21
CA ARG A 848 -10.78 -12.40 1.45
C ARG A 848 -9.70 -11.63 2.21
N PRO A 849 -9.47 -11.89 3.51
CA PRO A 849 -8.30 -11.37 4.21
C PRO A 849 -6.98 -11.92 3.62
N THR A 850 -5.93 -11.12 3.71
CA THR A 850 -4.55 -11.51 3.28
C THR A 850 -3.81 -12.31 4.35
N ARG A 851 -4.27 -12.24 5.60
CA ARG A 851 -3.65 -12.86 6.78
C ARG A 851 -4.71 -13.47 7.71
N PRO A 852 -4.37 -14.51 8.50
CA PRO A 852 -5.29 -15.17 9.43
C PRO A 852 -5.47 -14.35 10.72
N ILE A 853 -5.99 -13.12 10.58
CA ILE A 853 -6.10 -12.14 11.65
C ILE A 853 -7.55 -11.65 11.72
N ASP A 854 -8.25 -11.92 12.81
CA ASP A 854 -9.61 -11.42 13.02
C ASP A 854 -9.64 -9.91 13.31
N ARG A 855 -10.85 -9.36 13.50
CA ARG A 855 -11.08 -7.93 13.73
C ARG A 855 -10.36 -7.42 14.98
N GLU A 856 -10.49 -8.12 16.10
CA GLU A 856 -9.92 -7.73 17.39
C GLU A 856 -8.40 -7.71 17.33
N ARG A 857 -7.81 -8.77 16.77
CA ARG A 857 -6.37 -8.92 16.59
C ARG A 857 -5.83 -7.88 15.62
N LEU A 858 -6.54 -7.58 14.52
CA LEU A 858 -6.15 -6.53 13.57
C LEU A 858 -6.08 -5.17 14.28
N LEU A 859 -7.12 -4.80 15.04
CA LEU A 859 -7.13 -3.54 15.78
C LEU A 859 -5.95 -3.45 16.75
N ARG A 860 -5.68 -4.53 17.50
CA ARG A 860 -4.55 -4.61 18.42
C ARG A 860 -3.21 -4.40 17.69
N LEU A 861 -2.97 -5.15 16.60
CA LEU A 861 -1.72 -5.08 15.83
C LEU A 861 -1.49 -3.72 15.16
N VAL A 862 -2.57 -3.01 14.78
CA VAL A 862 -2.48 -1.63 14.29
C VAL A 862 -2.08 -0.67 15.41
N LEU A 863 -2.66 -0.81 16.62
CA LEU A 863 -2.30 0.00 17.78
C LEU A 863 -0.86 -0.24 18.24
N GLU A 864 -0.39 -1.49 18.16
CA GLU A 864 1.00 -1.87 18.44
C GLU A 864 2.01 -1.38 17.38
N ASN A 865 1.53 -0.84 16.24
CA ASN A 865 2.34 -0.54 15.06
C ASN A 865 3.06 -1.76 14.47
N VAL A 866 2.51 -2.97 14.65
CA VAL A 866 2.97 -4.18 13.95
C VAL A 866 2.47 -4.14 12.51
N ILE A 867 1.18 -3.86 12.33
CA ILE A 867 0.57 -3.63 11.02
C ILE A 867 0.50 -2.12 10.79
N HIS A 868 1.31 -1.65 9.84
CA HIS A 868 1.28 -0.26 9.42
C HIS A 868 0.19 -0.05 8.38
N THR A 869 -0.67 0.93 8.61
CA THR A 869 -1.67 1.39 7.66
C THR A 869 -1.33 2.80 7.19
N SER A 870 -1.52 3.06 5.90
CA SER A 870 -1.30 4.35 5.29
C SER A 870 -2.49 5.29 5.45
N THR A 871 -3.69 4.74 5.61
CA THR A 871 -4.90 5.45 6.05
C THR A 871 -5.35 4.95 7.42
N PRO A 872 -5.91 5.82 8.30
CA PRO A 872 -6.42 5.38 9.59
C PRO A 872 -7.59 4.40 9.46
N ILE A 873 -7.49 3.25 10.11
CA ILE A 873 -8.55 2.24 10.15
C ILE A 873 -9.67 2.71 11.09
N THR A 874 -10.85 2.99 10.54
CA THR A 874 -12.02 3.42 11.31
C THR A 874 -12.91 2.24 11.77
N ARG A 875 -13.92 2.51 12.60
CA ARG A 875 -14.91 1.49 13.00
C ARG A 875 -15.62 0.84 11.80
N LYS A 876 -15.95 1.63 10.76
CA LYS A 876 -16.58 1.10 9.52
C LYS A 876 -15.62 0.18 8.75
N HIS A 877 -14.32 0.49 8.73
CA HIS A 877 -13.30 -0.40 8.14
C HIS A 877 -13.24 -1.74 8.86
N LEU A 878 -13.15 -1.71 10.20
CA LEU A 878 -13.13 -2.93 11.02
C LEU A 878 -14.41 -3.76 10.85
N ALA A 879 -15.58 -3.11 10.73
CA ALA A 879 -16.85 -3.80 10.53
C ALA A 879 -16.93 -4.48 9.15
N LEU A 880 -16.49 -3.80 8.08
CA LEU A 880 -16.46 -4.41 6.74
C LEU A 880 -15.40 -5.53 6.66
N TYR A 881 -14.22 -5.32 7.26
CA TYR A 881 -13.18 -6.33 7.36
C TYR A 881 -13.67 -7.58 8.10
N ASP A 882 -14.35 -7.41 9.25
CA ASP A 882 -14.92 -8.51 10.04
C ASP A 882 -15.95 -9.30 9.25
N LEU A 883 -16.80 -8.61 8.49
CA LEU A 883 -17.77 -9.25 7.60
C LEU A 883 -17.06 -10.11 6.55
N ILE A 884 -16.04 -9.56 5.87
CA ILE A 884 -15.22 -10.28 4.87
C ILE A 884 -14.51 -11.48 5.52
N PHE A 885 -13.87 -11.27 6.65
CA PHE A 885 -13.14 -12.28 7.39
C PHE A 885 -14.05 -13.46 7.77
N ARG A 886 -15.20 -13.17 8.40
CA ARG A 886 -16.16 -14.19 8.82
C ARG A 886 -16.74 -14.98 7.65
N ARG A 887 -17.11 -14.30 6.56
CA ARG A 887 -17.64 -14.96 5.36
C ARG A 887 -16.60 -15.88 4.73
N PHE A 888 -15.35 -15.41 4.60
CA PHE A 888 -14.27 -16.20 4.05
C PHE A 888 -13.95 -17.42 4.91
N MET A 889 -13.75 -17.23 6.22
CA MET A 889 -13.47 -18.34 7.14
C MET A 889 -14.64 -19.34 7.19
N ALA A 890 -15.89 -18.86 7.16
CA ALA A 890 -17.05 -19.76 7.06
C ALA A 890 -17.01 -20.59 5.78
N SER A 891 -16.69 -19.99 4.62
CA SER A 891 -16.63 -20.71 3.33
C SER A 891 -15.58 -21.85 3.28
N GLN A 892 -14.59 -21.80 4.18
CA GLN A 892 -13.49 -22.77 4.31
C GLN A 892 -13.60 -23.65 5.56
N ALA A 893 -14.70 -23.55 6.32
CA ALA A 893 -14.95 -24.38 7.50
C ALA A 893 -15.83 -25.60 7.18
N GLU A 894 -15.84 -26.61 8.05
CA GLU A 894 -16.76 -27.76 7.95
C GLU A 894 -18.23 -27.33 7.71
N SER A 895 -19.00 -28.16 7.00
CA SER A 895 -20.43 -27.90 6.74
C SER A 895 -21.22 -27.77 8.04
N ALA A 896 -22.27 -26.94 8.04
CA ALA A 896 -23.17 -26.87 9.18
C ALA A 896 -24.07 -28.10 9.19
N VAL A 897 -24.29 -28.70 10.36
CA VAL A 897 -25.29 -29.74 10.55
C VAL A 897 -26.59 -29.06 10.94
N VAL A 898 -27.65 -29.27 10.16
CA VAL A 898 -28.94 -28.64 10.38
C VAL A 898 -30.03 -29.69 10.55
N ARG A 899 -30.96 -29.39 11.44
CA ARG A 899 -32.15 -30.19 11.65
C ARG A 899 -33.31 -29.49 10.96
N LYS A 900 -33.76 -30.08 9.86
CA LYS A 900 -34.85 -29.56 9.02
C LYS A 900 -36.10 -30.39 9.27
N VAL A 901 -37.20 -29.70 9.59
CA VAL A 901 -38.50 -30.32 9.82
C VAL A 901 -39.48 -29.81 8.77
N SER A 902 -40.15 -30.73 8.09
CA SER A 902 -41.18 -30.46 7.10
C SER A 902 -42.55 -30.71 7.70
N TYR A 903 -43.43 -29.72 7.58
CA TYR A 903 -44.80 -29.75 8.09
C TYR A 903 -45.78 -29.65 6.93
N SER A 904 -46.86 -30.44 6.97
CA SER A 904 -48.04 -30.25 6.14
C SER A 904 -49.06 -29.45 6.95
N LEU A 905 -49.52 -28.35 6.36
CA LEU A 905 -50.58 -27.51 6.89
C LEU A 905 -51.81 -27.70 6.01
N LYS A 906 -52.81 -28.40 6.52
CA LYS A 906 -54.10 -28.56 5.84
C LYS A 906 -55.02 -27.41 6.26
N LEU A 907 -55.26 -26.51 5.31
CA LEU A 907 -56.27 -25.46 5.42
C LEU A 907 -57.52 -25.88 4.63
N PRO A 908 -58.70 -25.28 4.87
CA PRO A 908 -59.94 -25.67 4.19
C PRO A 908 -59.90 -25.57 2.66
N ASP A 909 -59.10 -24.66 2.11
CA ASP A 909 -59.03 -24.36 0.68
C ASP A 909 -57.76 -24.87 -0.01
N ARG A 910 -56.71 -25.23 0.75
CA ARG A 910 -55.41 -25.64 0.21
C ARG A 910 -54.57 -26.38 1.26
N GLU A 911 -53.62 -27.19 0.80
CA GLU A 911 -52.58 -27.78 1.63
C GLU A 911 -51.24 -27.07 1.34
N LEU A 912 -50.51 -26.71 2.40
CA LEU A 912 -49.21 -26.02 2.29
C LEU A 912 -48.13 -26.85 2.96
N THR A 913 -47.01 -27.05 2.25
CA THR A 913 -45.81 -27.63 2.85
C THR A 913 -44.91 -26.51 3.35
N VAL A 914 -44.56 -26.54 4.63
CA VAL A 914 -43.68 -25.58 5.28
C VAL A 914 -42.45 -26.30 5.82
N GLU A 915 -41.28 -25.86 5.40
CA GLU A 915 -40.01 -26.38 5.88
C GLU A 915 -39.36 -25.39 6.86
N ARG A 916 -38.84 -25.89 7.99
CA ARG A 916 -38.12 -25.07 8.97
C ARG A 916 -36.81 -25.71 9.37
N ILE A 917 -35.76 -24.89 9.40
CA ILE A 917 -34.52 -25.22 10.10
C ILE A 917 -34.76 -24.88 11.58
N VAL A 918 -34.97 -25.91 12.40
CA VAL A 918 -35.23 -25.72 13.84
C VAL A 918 -33.94 -25.63 14.65
N GLU A 919 -32.85 -26.10 14.08
CA GLU A 919 -31.54 -26.11 14.71
C GLU A 919 -30.44 -26.10 13.65
N ALA A 920 -29.38 -25.32 13.91
CA ALA A 920 -28.17 -25.30 13.09
C ALA A 920 -26.95 -25.22 14.02
N ARG A 921 -25.99 -26.12 13.80
CA ARG A 921 -24.72 -26.16 14.54
C ARG A 921 -23.56 -26.30 13.56
N GLY A 922 -22.36 -25.92 14.00
CA GLY A 922 -21.13 -26.05 13.22
C GLY A 922 -20.38 -24.74 13.07
N ARG A 923 -19.05 -24.86 12.91
CA ARG A 923 -18.15 -23.70 12.95
C ARG A 923 -18.45 -22.66 11.88
N CYS A 924 -18.84 -23.08 10.67
CA CYS A 924 -19.17 -22.14 9.60
C CYS A 924 -20.39 -21.25 9.94
N PHE A 925 -21.39 -21.80 10.62
CA PHE A 925 -22.60 -21.07 11.04
C PHE A 925 -22.33 -20.12 12.22
N GLU A 926 -21.47 -20.52 13.16
CA GLU A 926 -21.01 -19.65 14.26
C GLU A 926 -20.26 -18.42 13.74
N LEU A 927 -19.37 -18.63 12.75
CA LEU A 927 -18.59 -17.56 12.14
C LEU A 927 -19.49 -16.59 11.38
N TYR A 928 -20.41 -17.13 10.57
CA TYR A 928 -21.29 -16.36 9.70
C TYR A 928 -22.70 -16.94 9.70
N LYS A 929 -23.68 -16.19 10.23
CA LYS A 929 -25.07 -16.65 10.40
C LYS A 929 -25.87 -16.59 9.09
N PHE A 930 -25.57 -17.49 8.15
CA PHE A 930 -26.23 -17.54 6.83
C PHE A 930 -27.59 -18.24 6.81
N LEU A 931 -27.90 -19.02 7.85
CA LEU A 931 -29.17 -19.74 7.98
C LEU A 931 -30.12 -19.02 8.95
N LYS A 932 -31.42 -19.07 8.65
CA LYS A 932 -32.47 -18.61 9.56
C LYS A 932 -32.93 -19.80 10.39
N VAL A 933 -32.65 -19.77 11.70
CA VAL A 933 -33.16 -20.77 12.65
C VAL A 933 -34.52 -20.29 13.16
N GLU A 934 -35.53 -21.15 13.04
CA GLU A 934 -36.91 -20.84 13.39
C GLU A 934 -37.44 -21.83 14.42
N LYS A 935 -38.45 -21.44 15.21
CA LYS A 935 -39.11 -22.39 16.13
C LYS A 935 -39.91 -23.42 15.33
N GLY A 936 -39.96 -24.66 15.81
CA GLY A 936 -40.86 -25.68 15.27
C GLY A 936 -42.33 -25.25 15.35
N LEU A 937 -43.17 -25.84 14.50
CA LEU A 937 -44.62 -25.62 14.54
C LEU A 937 -45.29 -26.59 15.53
N PRO A 938 -46.35 -26.15 16.25
CA PRO A 938 -47.14 -27.04 17.10
C PRO A 938 -47.86 -28.09 16.23
N ILE A 939 -47.84 -29.35 16.64
CA ILE A 939 -48.52 -30.45 15.95
C ILE A 939 -49.94 -30.57 16.50
N GLY A 940 -50.92 -30.78 15.62
CA GLY A 940 -52.32 -30.92 15.99
C GLY A 940 -53.22 -30.01 15.17
N GLU A 941 -54.49 -29.97 15.54
CA GLU A 941 -55.50 -29.13 14.92
C GLU A 941 -55.92 -28.04 15.89
N ALA A 942 -55.81 -26.79 15.46
CA ALA A 942 -56.22 -25.63 16.23
C ALA A 942 -56.83 -24.56 15.32
N GLU A 943 -57.67 -23.72 15.90
CA GLU A 943 -58.19 -22.54 15.22
C GLU A 943 -57.26 -21.35 15.47
N TYR A 944 -56.89 -20.66 14.40
CA TYR A 944 -56.01 -19.50 14.46
C TYR A 944 -56.71 -18.28 13.85
N GLU A 945 -56.53 -17.13 14.50
CA GLU A 945 -56.95 -15.85 13.94
C GLU A 945 -55.89 -15.33 12.96
N LEU A 946 -56.31 -14.95 11.76
CA LEU A 946 -55.44 -14.28 10.80
C LEU A 946 -55.48 -12.78 11.05
N GLN A 947 -54.31 -12.20 11.26
CA GLN A 947 -54.21 -10.75 11.20
C GLN A 947 -54.22 -10.30 9.73
N ILE A 948 -55.39 -9.91 9.24
CA ILE A 948 -55.56 -9.42 7.88
C ILE A 948 -54.94 -8.04 7.73
N ARG A 949 -54.06 -7.89 6.71
CA ARG A 949 -53.44 -6.60 6.36
C ARG A 949 -53.36 -6.48 4.84
N TYR A 950 -53.52 -5.24 4.35
CA TYR A 950 -53.25 -4.90 2.95
C TYR A 950 -51.82 -4.40 2.80
N VAL A 951 -50.93 -5.28 2.35
CA VAL A 951 -49.52 -4.94 2.14
C VAL A 951 -49.23 -4.65 0.67
N PRO A 952 -48.17 -3.88 0.38
CA PRO A 952 -47.62 -3.80 -0.97
C PRO A 952 -47.34 -5.18 -1.58
N LYS A 953 -47.69 -5.39 -2.86
CA LYS A 953 -47.45 -6.65 -3.59
C LYS A 953 -45.98 -7.06 -3.56
N ALA A 954 -45.08 -6.09 -3.69
CA ALA A 954 -43.65 -6.32 -3.62
C ALA A 954 -42.98 -5.20 -2.80
N PRO A 955 -41.94 -5.50 -2.01
CA PRO A 955 -41.16 -4.47 -1.34
C PRO A 955 -40.30 -3.68 -2.34
N LEU A 956 -40.13 -2.37 -2.11
CA LEU A 956 -39.22 -1.54 -2.91
C LEU A 956 -37.79 -2.09 -2.88
N TYR A 957 -37.04 -1.90 -3.97
CA TYR A 957 -35.64 -2.31 -3.99
C TYR A 957 -34.78 -1.49 -3.04
N THR A 958 -33.81 -2.13 -2.41
CA THR A 958 -32.63 -1.46 -1.83
C THR A 958 -31.55 -1.28 -2.90
N GLN A 959 -30.44 -0.60 -2.56
CA GLN A 959 -29.25 -0.61 -3.44
C GLN A 959 -28.73 -2.02 -3.68
N SER A 960 -28.76 -2.90 -2.67
CA SER A 960 -28.31 -4.28 -2.79
C SER A 960 -29.17 -5.11 -3.74
N ASP A 961 -30.49 -4.96 -3.68
CA ASP A 961 -31.39 -5.68 -4.59
C ASP A 961 -31.10 -5.33 -6.05
N VAL A 962 -30.84 -4.05 -6.33
CA VAL A 962 -30.50 -3.59 -7.69
C VAL A 962 -29.16 -4.15 -8.16
N ILE A 963 -28.14 -4.16 -7.29
CA ILE A 963 -26.81 -4.70 -7.64
C ILE A 963 -26.90 -6.21 -7.91
N ARG A 964 -27.67 -6.95 -7.12
CA ARG A 964 -27.92 -8.38 -7.36
C ARG A 964 -28.59 -8.60 -8.73
N LEU A 965 -29.63 -7.82 -9.05
CA LEU A 965 -30.30 -7.85 -10.36
C LEU A 965 -29.36 -7.50 -11.51
N MET A 966 -28.47 -6.53 -11.31
CA MET A 966 -27.44 -6.17 -12.28
C MET A 966 -26.53 -7.36 -12.59
N LYS A 967 -26.04 -8.07 -11.56
CA LYS A 967 -25.23 -9.28 -11.75
C LYS A 967 -26.02 -10.40 -12.43
N GLU A 968 -27.22 -10.72 -11.94
CA GLU A 968 -28.09 -11.78 -12.49
C GLU A 968 -28.43 -11.54 -13.97
N LYS A 969 -28.70 -10.30 -14.35
CA LYS A 969 -29.05 -9.92 -15.73
C LYS A 969 -27.84 -9.62 -16.62
N GLY A 970 -26.61 -9.71 -16.08
CA GLY A 970 -25.36 -9.46 -16.80
C GLY A 970 -25.15 -8.00 -17.20
N ILE A 971 -25.65 -7.04 -16.41
CA ILE A 971 -25.56 -5.60 -16.66
C ILE A 971 -24.56 -4.95 -15.70
N GLY A 972 -23.51 -4.34 -16.25
CA GLY A 972 -22.43 -3.77 -15.47
C GLY A 972 -21.40 -4.81 -15.00
N ARG A 973 -20.47 -4.35 -14.17
CA ARG A 973 -19.32 -5.09 -13.65
C ARG A 973 -18.98 -4.58 -12.23
N PRO A 974 -18.15 -5.31 -11.46
CA PRO A 974 -17.65 -4.86 -10.17
C PRO A 974 -17.18 -3.39 -10.11
N SER A 975 -16.56 -2.90 -11.18
CA SER A 975 -16.09 -1.51 -11.30
C SER A 975 -17.19 -0.47 -11.55
N THR A 976 -18.38 -0.88 -12.01
CA THR A 976 -19.45 0.04 -12.47
C THR A 976 -20.75 0.00 -11.67
N TYR A 977 -20.98 -1.02 -10.83
CA TYR A 977 -22.22 -1.15 -10.04
C TYR A 977 -22.57 0.11 -9.23
N SER A 978 -21.64 0.57 -8.39
CA SER A 978 -21.84 1.79 -7.57
C SER A 978 -21.94 3.05 -8.43
N GLN A 979 -21.15 3.14 -9.51
CA GLN A 979 -21.15 4.29 -10.41
C GLN A 979 -22.50 4.47 -11.12
N ILE A 980 -23.15 3.37 -11.53
CA ILE A 980 -24.46 3.40 -12.20
C ILE A 980 -25.53 3.94 -11.24
N LEU A 981 -25.58 3.43 -10.01
CA LEU A 981 -26.49 3.93 -8.97
C LEU A 981 -26.22 5.40 -8.64
N ASN A 982 -24.97 5.78 -8.44
CA ASN A 982 -24.56 7.16 -8.15
C ASN A 982 -25.00 8.13 -9.26
N LYS A 983 -24.90 7.74 -10.53
CA LYS A 983 -25.41 8.54 -11.66
C LYS A 983 -26.92 8.74 -11.57
N LEU A 984 -27.70 7.71 -11.23
CA LEU A 984 -29.16 7.83 -11.07
C LEU A 984 -29.54 8.81 -9.95
N PHE A 985 -28.84 8.76 -8.81
CA PHE A 985 -29.01 9.71 -7.71
C PHE A 985 -28.60 11.13 -8.12
N ALA A 986 -27.41 11.31 -8.69
CA ALA A 986 -26.88 12.61 -9.09
C ALA A 986 -27.78 13.33 -10.10
N ARG A 987 -28.43 12.57 -11.00
CA ARG A 987 -29.37 13.09 -12.01
C ARG A 987 -30.79 13.28 -11.48
N LYS A 988 -31.02 12.97 -10.19
CA LYS A 988 -32.33 13.04 -9.51
C LYS A 988 -33.38 12.18 -10.21
N TYR A 989 -32.97 11.05 -10.81
CA TYR A 989 -33.90 10.07 -11.39
C TYR A 989 -34.49 9.16 -10.31
N ILE A 990 -33.73 8.93 -9.25
CA ILE A 990 -34.15 8.19 -8.07
C ILE A 990 -33.76 8.98 -6.81
N PHE A 991 -34.39 8.65 -5.70
CA PHE A 991 -33.97 9.05 -4.36
C PHE A 991 -34.15 7.88 -3.40
N GLU A 992 -33.51 7.97 -2.24
CA GLU A 992 -33.55 6.94 -1.22
C GLU A 992 -34.37 7.41 -0.01
N LYS A 993 -35.26 6.55 0.48
CA LYS A 993 -36.05 6.77 1.70
C LYS A 993 -36.06 5.49 2.53
N ASN A 994 -35.59 5.57 3.78
CA ASN A 994 -35.51 4.43 4.70
C ASN A 994 -34.76 3.21 4.11
N GLY A 995 -33.67 3.44 3.36
CA GLY A 995 -32.90 2.36 2.73
C GLY A 995 -33.51 1.82 1.43
N ARG A 996 -34.60 2.40 0.95
CA ARG A 996 -35.34 1.94 -0.24
C ARG A 996 -35.27 2.96 -1.37
N LEU A 997 -35.09 2.48 -2.59
CA LEU A 997 -35.00 3.27 -3.80
C LEU A 997 -36.39 3.57 -4.37
N ILE A 998 -36.61 4.84 -4.69
CA ILE A 998 -37.87 5.33 -5.26
C ILE A 998 -37.57 6.14 -6.52
N ALA A 999 -38.24 5.81 -7.62
CA ALA A 999 -38.16 6.57 -8.87
C ALA A 999 -38.90 7.92 -8.76
N THR A 1000 -38.26 8.99 -9.22
CA THR A 1000 -38.89 10.32 -9.29
C THR A 1000 -39.81 10.45 -10.50
N ARG A 1001 -40.69 11.46 -10.50
CA ARG A 1001 -41.48 11.82 -11.70
C ARG A 1001 -40.58 12.10 -12.90
N ARG A 1002 -39.46 12.80 -12.66
CA ARG A 1002 -38.43 13.08 -13.68
C ARG A 1002 -37.85 11.77 -14.24
N GLY A 1003 -37.41 10.85 -13.39
CA GLY A 1003 -36.87 9.55 -13.81
C GLY A 1003 -37.86 8.77 -14.69
N ARG A 1004 -39.15 8.73 -14.30
CA ARG A 1004 -40.20 8.07 -15.07
C ARG A 1004 -40.39 8.65 -16.47
N ILE A 1005 -40.44 9.97 -16.59
CA ILE A 1005 -40.60 10.66 -17.88
C ILE A 1005 -39.39 10.36 -18.79
N ILE A 1006 -38.18 10.43 -18.25
CA ILE A 1006 -36.95 10.17 -19.00
C ILE A 1006 -36.89 8.70 -19.46
N TYR A 1007 -37.18 7.75 -18.57
CA TYR A 1007 -37.21 6.33 -18.92
C TYR A 1007 -38.23 6.04 -20.01
N LEU A 1008 -39.46 6.55 -19.89
CA LEU A 1008 -40.50 6.34 -20.90
C LEU A 1008 -40.08 6.89 -22.26
N TYR A 1009 -39.51 8.09 -22.30
CA TYR A 1009 -39.02 8.69 -23.55
C TYR A 1009 -37.91 7.86 -24.20
N LEU A 1010 -36.91 7.42 -23.44
CA LEU A 1010 -35.81 6.59 -23.95
C LEU A 1010 -36.32 5.22 -24.42
N ARG A 1011 -37.21 4.58 -23.64
CA ARG A 1011 -37.78 3.27 -23.97
C ARG A 1011 -38.61 3.33 -25.25
N THR A 1012 -39.42 4.37 -25.44
CA THR A 1012 -40.30 4.46 -26.61
C THR A 1012 -39.55 4.79 -27.90
N ASN A 1013 -38.53 5.67 -27.83
CA ASN A 1013 -37.88 6.19 -29.04
C ASN A 1013 -36.53 5.55 -29.35
N TYR A 1014 -35.86 4.96 -28.35
CA TYR A 1014 -34.47 4.52 -28.45
C TYR A 1014 -34.23 3.14 -27.80
N SER A 1015 -35.26 2.29 -27.70
CA SER A 1015 -35.21 0.96 -27.04
C SER A 1015 -34.01 0.12 -27.44
N LYS A 1016 -33.71 0.03 -28.75
CA LYS A 1016 -32.56 -0.70 -29.31
C LYS A 1016 -31.23 -0.32 -28.65
N TYR A 1017 -31.07 0.91 -28.18
CA TYR A 1017 -29.80 1.41 -27.63
C TYR A 1017 -29.75 1.44 -26.10
N VAL A 1018 -30.88 1.19 -25.43
CA VAL A 1018 -31.00 1.28 -23.97
C VAL A 1018 -31.61 0.02 -23.35
N SER A 1019 -31.69 -1.07 -24.12
CA SER A 1019 -32.25 -2.34 -23.67
C SER A 1019 -31.27 -3.11 -22.76
N GLU A 1020 -31.82 -4.07 -22.00
CA GLU A 1020 -31.00 -5.02 -21.24
C GLU A 1020 -30.10 -5.87 -22.16
N GLU A 1021 -30.65 -6.35 -23.27
CA GLU A 1021 -29.97 -7.24 -24.21
C GLU A 1021 -28.74 -6.58 -24.84
N THR A 1022 -28.92 -5.38 -25.40
CA THR A 1022 -27.83 -4.61 -25.99
C THR A 1022 -26.73 -4.29 -24.99
N THR A 1023 -27.10 -4.01 -23.73
CA THR A 1023 -26.12 -3.75 -22.66
C THR A 1023 -25.33 -5.02 -22.32
N ARG A 1024 -25.96 -6.20 -22.35
CA ARG A 1024 -25.33 -7.49 -22.07
C ARG A 1024 -24.41 -7.93 -23.20
N GLU A 1025 -24.85 -7.77 -24.44
CA GLU A 1025 -24.07 -8.14 -25.64
C GLU A 1025 -22.77 -7.37 -25.74
N LEU A 1026 -22.80 -6.06 -25.44
CA LEU A 1026 -21.61 -5.22 -25.46
C LEU A 1026 -20.47 -5.79 -24.60
N GLU A 1027 -20.78 -6.26 -23.40
CA GLU A 1027 -19.74 -6.80 -22.53
C GLU A 1027 -19.14 -8.09 -23.12
N LYS A 1028 -19.94 -8.94 -23.78
CA LYS A 1028 -19.41 -10.09 -24.55
C LYS A 1028 -18.49 -9.64 -25.68
N VAL A 1029 -18.81 -8.51 -26.33
CA VAL A 1029 -17.92 -7.92 -27.34
C VAL A 1029 -16.59 -7.51 -26.70
N MET A 1030 -16.59 -6.86 -25.54
CA MET A 1030 -15.34 -6.49 -24.85
C MET A 1030 -14.52 -7.72 -24.45
N ASP A 1031 -15.19 -8.76 -23.93
CA ASP A 1031 -14.55 -10.03 -23.56
C ASP A 1031 -13.94 -10.72 -24.80
N SER A 1032 -14.60 -10.65 -25.96
CA SER A 1032 -14.08 -11.20 -27.23
C SER A 1032 -12.89 -10.41 -27.79
N ILE A 1033 -12.82 -9.09 -27.58
CA ILE A 1033 -11.63 -8.29 -27.93
C ILE A 1033 -10.44 -8.70 -27.06
N GLU A 1034 -10.66 -8.84 -25.75
CA GLU A 1034 -9.62 -9.22 -24.79
C GLU A 1034 -9.03 -10.61 -25.10
N LYS A 1035 -9.87 -11.56 -25.55
CA LYS A 1035 -9.44 -12.89 -26.02
C LYS A 1035 -8.80 -12.89 -27.42
N GLY A 1036 -8.84 -11.77 -28.15
CA GLY A 1036 -8.35 -11.67 -29.52
C GLY A 1036 -9.28 -12.31 -30.57
N GLU A 1037 -10.52 -12.62 -30.22
CA GLU A 1037 -11.53 -13.19 -31.13
C GLU A 1037 -12.13 -12.11 -32.05
N ARG A 1038 -12.12 -10.85 -31.62
CA ARG A 1038 -12.58 -9.68 -32.41
C ARG A 1038 -11.54 -8.56 -32.38
N GLU A 1039 -11.45 -7.84 -33.50
CA GLU A 1039 -10.55 -6.69 -33.65
C GLU A 1039 -11.23 -5.38 -33.26
N LEU A 1040 -10.49 -4.50 -32.55
CA LEU A 1040 -10.98 -3.20 -32.07
C LEU A 1040 -11.62 -2.36 -33.18
N GLN A 1041 -10.94 -2.22 -34.32
CA GLN A 1041 -11.41 -1.37 -35.41
C GLN A 1041 -12.74 -1.87 -35.99
N GLY A 1042 -12.92 -3.17 -36.15
CA GLY A 1042 -14.18 -3.76 -36.60
C GLY A 1042 -15.35 -3.40 -35.67
N VAL A 1043 -15.12 -3.51 -34.35
CA VAL A 1043 -16.11 -3.10 -33.34
C VAL A 1043 -16.38 -1.60 -33.40
N LEU A 1044 -15.37 -0.75 -33.56
CA LEU A 1044 -15.55 0.70 -33.71
C LEU A 1044 -16.35 1.07 -34.98
N HIS A 1045 -16.17 0.35 -36.09
CA HIS A 1045 -16.97 0.52 -37.30
C HIS A 1045 -18.45 0.21 -37.08
N GLU A 1046 -18.76 -0.91 -36.41
CA GLU A 1046 -20.13 -1.28 -36.06
C GLU A 1046 -20.79 -0.25 -35.15
N LEU A 1047 -20.08 0.16 -34.08
CA LEU A 1047 -20.56 1.18 -33.16
C LEU A 1047 -20.80 2.52 -33.85
N TYR A 1048 -19.93 2.90 -34.80
CA TYR A 1048 -20.09 4.13 -35.56
C TYR A 1048 -21.29 4.06 -36.51
N ALA A 1049 -21.48 2.94 -37.20
CA ALA A 1049 -22.66 2.73 -38.04
C ALA A 1049 -23.95 2.88 -37.23
N ASP A 1050 -24.04 2.23 -36.07
CA ASP A 1050 -25.18 2.36 -35.16
C ASP A 1050 -25.37 3.79 -34.65
N LEU A 1051 -24.28 4.52 -34.38
CA LEU A 1051 -24.32 5.92 -33.94
C LEU A 1051 -24.91 6.84 -35.02
N THR A 1052 -24.60 6.61 -36.30
CA THR A 1052 -25.13 7.45 -37.39
C THR A 1052 -26.63 7.27 -37.62
N LEU A 1053 -27.19 6.14 -37.18
CA LEU A 1053 -28.63 5.87 -37.20
C LEU A 1053 -29.39 6.57 -36.06
N LEU A 1054 -28.69 7.03 -35.00
CA LEU A 1054 -29.26 7.80 -33.89
C LEU A 1054 -29.50 9.26 -34.29
N ARG A 1055 -30.65 9.53 -34.92
CA ARG A 1055 -31.11 10.88 -35.28
C ARG A 1055 -31.99 11.52 -34.21
#